data_AF-A0AAV0EHI3-F1
#
_entry.id   AF-A0AAV0EHI3-F1
#
_cell.length_a   1.000
_cell.length_b   1.000
_cell.length_c   1.000
_cell.angle_alpha   90.00
_cell.angle_beta   90.00
_cell.angle_gamma   90.00
#
_symmetry.space_group_name_H-M   'P 1'
#
loop_
_entity.id
_entity.type
_entity.pdbx_description
1 polymer ?
#
loop_
_entity_poly.entity_id
_entity_poly.type
_entity_poly.pdbx_seq_one_letter_code
_entity_poly.pdbx_strand_id
1 'polypeptide(L)'
;MEGGRWERDREALGRMVEDYFINVFSSVQGDRDYVLRCVSRKIEDHHNLELLRTIRAEEVKEAVFSMYPDKSPGPDGMSPGFFQHFWDVIGPDVVDYCRTAFESGRLPDKASQAEALTIRGILQAYESASGQMINFNKSKFFFSANVTDYVKKELTDLLQVGYAGEEERYLGLPALFGKGKREILGYLRNRVIKKLQNWNNRFLSKAGREILLKTVIQAMPTYAMNVFLLPVDLCREIEVIMNGYWWNGHAGKGIRWRSWDFLCRPKTVGGMGFRKVREFNLAMLAKQAWKLLTETETLAARVFRARYYPGGSYLTAKIGNNPSFIWRSLVEVQKITGEGVRWRVGDGSSINIWRDPWLPDKDNPRVSSECFHGLEGASVAGLFKPLRAGWDEDILVDLFNARDRELIKRIPVSNRSVTDRLVWAGEQNGSFTVKSCYRRITGDIFPVGWVGWTAMWRFNLPPKMKSFFWQVCTGCLPTTENLRRRGVACEIKCGLCGQDGDESLLHLFVKCQVAREAWGTVRWLEVGQLAHDFLEWLELNFKVLKKEDIAGIISGCWGLWGERNQRVWKMRNLSGLQVMLKTRSYVDSWVKVQQPTSLLRSKLTASAIHWQRPGAGRRKVNVDASTGGERCGFGWVVRDSYGIFLAGGCTSGSGKFTPLEAELMGVREALSWLKAQQWDFIDVESDSLLAIQEIQRGSSLSYSGILAEDIRDLMTNFVSIIFSHVRRSANRAAHALAKAAGSLSDSHVWFFTSPPF
;
A
#
# COMPACT_ATOMS: atom_id res chain seq x y z
N MET A 1 2.61 7.45 -41.57
CA MET A 1 3.84 6.66 -41.40
C MET A 1 3.47 5.41 -40.63
N GLU A 2 3.38 4.27 -41.30
CA GLU A 2 3.10 2.97 -40.67
C GLU A 2 4.20 2.01 -41.16
N GLY A 3 4.84 1.28 -40.24
CA GLY A 3 5.95 0.38 -40.60
C GLY A 3 7.23 1.05 -41.14
N GLY A 4 7.41 2.36 -40.96
CA GLY A 4 8.67 3.05 -41.32
C GLY A 4 8.85 3.39 -42.81
N ARG A 5 7.84 3.22 -43.66
CA ARG A 5 7.85 3.70 -45.06
C ARG A 5 7.07 5.01 -45.21
N TRP A 6 7.59 5.90 -46.05
CA TRP A 6 6.97 7.18 -46.40
C TRP A 6 6.08 7.01 -47.62
N GLU A 7 4.77 7.16 -47.43
CA GLU A 7 3.79 7.08 -48.50
C GLU A 7 3.44 8.49 -49.00
N ARG A 8 3.52 8.71 -50.31
CA ARG A 8 3.34 10.03 -50.94
C ARG A 8 2.11 10.12 -51.83
N ASP A 9 1.45 8.99 -52.10
CA ASP A 9 0.20 8.96 -52.86
C ASP A 9 -0.98 9.48 -52.03
N ARG A 10 -1.75 10.39 -52.62
CA ARG A 10 -2.87 11.10 -51.97
C ARG A 10 -4.06 10.17 -51.71
N GLU A 11 -4.31 9.21 -52.59
CA GLU A 11 -5.37 8.21 -52.40
C GLU A 11 -4.97 7.15 -51.37
N ALA A 12 -3.71 6.70 -51.37
CA ALA A 12 -3.17 5.85 -50.32
C ALA A 12 -3.19 6.54 -48.94
N LEU A 13 -2.84 7.82 -48.86
CA LEU A 13 -2.96 8.61 -47.63
C LEU A 13 -4.42 8.76 -47.17
N GLY A 14 -5.35 8.97 -48.12
CA GLY A 14 -6.79 8.98 -47.83
C GLY A 14 -7.25 7.68 -47.20
N ARG A 15 -6.92 6.54 -47.83
CA ARG A 15 -7.20 5.19 -47.30
C ARG A 15 -6.56 4.93 -45.94
N MET A 16 -5.31 5.35 -45.72
CA MET A 16 -4.65 5.21 -44.42
C MET A 16 -5.36 6.00 -43.31
N VAL A 17 -5.82 7.22 -43.62
CA VAL A 17 -6.57 8.05 -42.66
C VAL A 17 -7.95 7.44 -42.40
N GLU A 18 -8.61 6.96 -43.45
CA GLU A 18 -9.91 6.32 -43.37
C GLU A 18 -9.83 5.00 -42.59
N ASP A 19 -8.87 4.12 -42.89
CA ASP A 19 -8.57 2.89 -42.15
C ASP A 19 -8.18 3.17 -40.70
N TYR A 20 -7.43 4.24 -40.43
CA TYR A 20 -7.12 4.66 -39.07
C TYR A 20 -8.39 5.02 -38.30
N PHE A 21 -9.29 5.82 -38.87
CA PHE A 21 -10.54 6.20 -38.21
C PHE A 21 -11.54 5.04 -38.16
N ILE A 22 -11.64 4.20 -39.19
CA ILE A 22 -12.43 2.97 -39.18
C ILE A 22 -11.93 2.03 -38.08
N ASN A 23 -10.62 1.86 -37.91
CA ASN A 23 -10.08 1.04 -36.82
C ASN A 23 -10.26 1.67 -35.42
N VAL A 24 -10.31 3.01 -35.32
CA VAL A 24 -10.58 3.72 -34.06
C VAL A 24 -12.05 3.68 -33.68
N PHE A 25 -12.96 3.69 -34.67
CA PHE A 25 -14.41 3.73 -34.45
C PHE A 25 -15.10 2.37 -34.62
N SER A 26 -14.46 1.37 -35.20
CA SER A 26 -14.92 -0.01 -35.17
C SER A 26 -14.69 -0.58 -33.77
N SER A 27 -15.77 -1.04 -33.14
CA SER A 27 -15.64 -1.84 -31.93
C SER A 27 -15.01 -3.17 -32.34
N VAL A 28 -13.71 -3.33 -32.12
CA VAL A 28 -13.09 -4.66 -32.12
C VAL A 28 -13.85 -5.46 -31.05
N GLN A 29 -14.73 -6.35 -31.50
CA GLN A 29 -15.34 -7.34 -30.62
C GLN A 29 -14.21 -8.24 -30.16
N GLY A 30 -13.59 -7.91 -29.01
CA GLY A 30 -12.97 -8.96 -28.22
C GLY A 30 -14.01 -10.05 -28.01
N ASP A 31 -13.59 -11.31 -28.08
CA ASP A 31 -14.48 -12.47 -27.95
C ASP A 31 -15.36 -12.30 -26.71
N ARG A 32 -16.62 -11.89 -26.96
CA ARG A 32 -17.59 -11.60 -25.90
C ARG A 32 -17.89 -12.87 -25.13
N ASP A 33 -17.88 -14.01 -25.81
CA ASP A 33 -18.13 -15.31 -25.19
C ASP A 33 -16.99 -15.67 -24.24
N TYR A 34 -15.74 -15.36 -24.60
CA TYR A 34 -14.62 -15.56 -23.68
C TYR A 34 -14.72 -14.71 -22.40
N VAL A 35 -15.16 -13.45 -22.52
CA VAL A 35 -15.43 -12.60 -21.35
C VAL A 35 -16.63 -13.09 -20.54
N LEU A 36 -17.71 -13.53 -21.20
CA LEU A 36 -18.89 -14.06 -20.53
C LEU A 36 -18.60 -15.37 -19.79
N ARG A 37 -17.74 -16.24 -20.33
CA ARG A 37 -17.22 -17.44 -19.64
C ARG A 37 -16.40 -17.09 -18.39
N CYS A 38 -15.94 -15.85 -18.25
CA CYS A 38 -15.27 -15.40 -17.02
C CYS A 38 -16.24 -15.20 -15.85
N VAL A 39 -17.52 -14.98 -16.13
CA VAL A 39 -18.57 -14.74 -15.13
C VAL A 39 -19.11 -16.09 -14.67
N SER A 40 -19.14 -16.33 -13.35
CA SER A 40 -19.71 -17.56 -12.80
C SER A 40 -21.18 -17.68 -13.15
N ARG A 41 -21.58 -18.81 -13.74
CA ARG A 41 -22.98 -19.15 -13.97
C ARG A 41 -23.70 -19.26 -12.62
N LYS A 42 -24.77 -18.48 -12.45
CA LYS A 42 -25.63 -18.50 -11.25
C LYS A 42 -27.00 -19.12 -11.52
N ILE A 43 -27.42 -19.18 -12.78
CA ILE A 43 -28.63 -19.86 -13.22
C ILE A 43 -28.27 -21.31 -13.55
N GLU A 44 -28.66 -22.23 -12.68
CA GLU A 44 -28.47 -23.68 -12.87
C GLU A 44 -29.22 -24.21 -14.10
N ASP A 45 -28.91 -25.43 -14.53
CA ASP A 45 -29.55 -26.04 -15.72
C ASP A 45 -31.06 -26.17 -15.56
N HIS A 46 -31.56 -26.49 -14.37
CA HIS A 46 -33.01 -26.60 -14.13
C HIS A 46 -33.73 -25.25 -14.24
N HIS A 47 -33.12 -24.17 -13.72
CA HIS A 47 -33.66 -22.81 -13.89
C HIS A 47 -33.66 -22.40 -15.37
N ASN A 48 -32.62 -22.79 -16.13
CA ASN A 48 -32.57 -22.54 -17.57
C ASN A 48 -33.63 -23.35 -18.32
N LEU A 49 -33.84 -24.62 -17.96
CA LEU A 49 -34.90 -25.46 -18.54
C LEU A 49 -36.29 -24.88 -18.26
N GLU A 50 -36.48 -24.32 -17.06
CA GLU A 50 -37.70 -23.61 -16.70
C GLU A 50 -37.88 -22.30 -17.48
N LEU A 51 -36.83 -21.47 -17.61
CA LEU A 51 -36.88 -20.19 -18.30
C LEU A 51 -36.93 -20.30 -19.83
N LEU A 52 -36.45 -21.42 -20.40
CA LEU A 52 -36.46 -21.72 -21.82
C LEU A 52 -37.68 -22.54 -22.25
N ARG A 53 -38.59 -22.90 -21.33
CA ARG A 53 -39.82 -23.61 -21.68
C ARG A 53 -40.69 -22.72 -22.57
N THR A 54 -41.36 -23.33 -23.55
CA THR A 54 -42.42 -22.63 -24.29
C THR A 54 -43.52 -22.22 -23.32
N ILE A 55 -43.99 -20.97 -23.42
CA ILE A 55 -45.09 -20.47 -22.58
C ILE A 55 -46.36 -21.27 -22.84
N ARG A 56 -46.98 -21.71 -21.76
CA ARG A 56 -48.23 -22.45 -21.77
C ARG A 56 -49.42 -21.51 -21.88
N ALA A 57 -50.50 -21.98 -22.52
CA ALA A 57 -51.72 -21.19 -22.67
C ALA A 57 -52.32 -20.82 -21.30
N GLU A 58 -52.16 -21.71 -20.32
CA GLU A 58 -52.59 -21.53 -18.95
C GLU A 58 -51.80 -20.40 -18.25
N GLU A 59 -50.50 -20.28 -18.49
CA GLU A 59 -49.66 -19.21 -17.93
C GLU A 59 -50.10 -17.83 -18.46
N VAL A 60 -50.44 -17.75 -19.76
CA VAL A 60 -50.99 -16.52 -20.36
C VAL A 60 -52.37 -16.21 -19.80
N LYS A 61 -53.24 -17.22 -19.66
CA LYS A 61 -54.58 -17.05 -19.11
C LYS A 61 -54.53 -16.60 -17.65
N GLU A 62 -53.75 -17.27 -16.80
CA GLU A 62 -53.56 -16.88 -15.40
C GLU A 62 -53.03 -15.45 -15.30
N ALA A 63 -52.06 -15.08 -16.12
CA ALA A 63 -51.55 -13.71 -16.15
C ALA A 63 -52.65 -12.70 -16.50
N VAL A 64 -53.46 -12.95 -17.54
CA VAL A 64 -54.57 -12.05 -17.96
C VAL A 64 -55.67 -11.99 -16.89
N PHE A 65 -56.02 -13.12 -16.27
CA PHE A 65 -57.08 -13.19 -15.26
C PHE A 65 -56.62 -12.71 -13.88
N SER A 66 -55.32 -12.63 -13.62
CA SER A 66 -54.77 -11.98 -12.42
C SER A 66 -54.87 -10.45 -12.46
N MET A 67 -55.18 -9.86 -13.63
CA MET A 67 -55.34 -8.41 -13.78
C MET A 67 -56.71 -7.95 -13.27
N TYR A 68 -56.77 -6.78 -12.65
CA TYR A 68 -58.07 -6.20 -12.24
C TYR A 68 -58.89 -5.78 -13.47
N PRO A 69 -60.18 -6.18 -13.60
CA PRO A 69 -60.98 -5.96 -14.80
C PRO A 69 -61.10 -4.49 -15.24
N ASP A 70 -61.23 -3.58 -14.28
CA ASP A 70 -61.47 -2.14 -14.50
C ASP A 70 -60.18 -1.31 -14.62
N LYS A 71 -59.03 -1.95 -14.85
CA LYS A 71 -57.81 -1.21 -15.15
C LYS A 71 -57.96 -0.44 -16.46
N SER A 72 -57.34 0.74 -16.50
CA SER A 72 -57.35 1.62 -17.67
C SER A 72 -56.98 0.86 -18.95
N PRO A 73 -57.75 1.05 -20.04
CA PRO A 73 -57.54 0.33 -21.29
C PRO A 73 -56.15 0.59 -21.89
N GLY A 74 -55.64 -0.40 -22.61
CA GLY A 74 -54.38 -0.30 -23.33
C GLY A 74 -54.48 0.65 -24.54
N PRO A 75 -53.40 0.78 -25.34
CA PRO A 75 -53.38 1.57 -26.57
C PRO A 75 -54.42 1.12 -27.63
N ASP A 76 -54.93 -0.10 -27.48
CA ASP A 76 -56.01 -0.72 -28.25
C ASP A 76 -57.42 -0.29 -27.80
N GLY A 77 -57.53 0.45 -26.70
CA GLY A 77 -58.80 0.93 -26.15
C GLY A 77 -59.58 -0.13 -25.35
N MET A 78 -59.00 -1.32 -25.11
CA MET A 78 -59.66 -2.43 -24.42
C MET A 78 -59.12 -2.63 -23.00
N SER A 79 -60.00 -2.81 -22.01
CA SER A 79 -59.61 -3.08 -20.63
C SER A 79 -59.31 -4.56 -20.42
N PRO A 80 -58.56 -4.97 -19.36
CA PRO A 80 -58.40 -6.38 -19.02
C PRO A 80 -59.74 -7.12 -18.84
N GLY A 81 -60.78 -6.42 -18.37
CA GLY A 81 -62.14 -6.96 -18.29
C GLY A 81 -62.71 -7.41 -19.64
N PHE A 82 -62.38 -6.72 -20.74
CA PHE A 82 -62.75 -7.16 -22.10
C PHE A 82 -62.10 -8.51 -22.44
N PHE A 83 -60.79 -8.64 -22.21
CA PHE A 83 -60.05 -9.87 -22.49
C PHE A 83 -60.49 -11.04 -21.61
N GLN A 84 -60.81 -10.78 -20.35
CA GLN A 84 -61.32 -11.78 -19.42
C GLN A 84 -62.74 -12.23 -19.80
N HIS A 85 -63.61 -11.29 -20.18
CA HIS A 85 -65.00 -11.59 -20.52
C HIS A 85 -65.14 -12.32 -21.86
N PHE A 86 -64.33 -11.96 -22.85
CA PHE A 86 -64.37 -12.57 -24.19
C PHE A 86 -63.26 -13.61 -24.41
N TRP A 87 -62.64 -14.12 -23.34
CA TRP A 87 -61.50 -15.04 -23.43
C TRP A 87 -61.76 -16.27 -24.32
N ASP A 88 -62.99 -16.78 -24.35
CA ASP A 88 -63.33 -17.94 -25.16
C ASP A 88 -63.28 -17.66 -26.68
N VAL A 89 -63.34 -16.38 -27.07
CA VAL A 89 -63.27 -15.94 -28.46
C VAL A 89 -61.86 -15.48 -28.84
N ILE A 90 -61.24 -14.64 -28.00
CA ILE A 90 -59.95 -13.97 -28.29
C ILE A 90 -58.74 -14.60 -27.60
N GLY A 91 -58.96 -15.48 -26.63
CA GLY A 91 -57.90 -16.15 -25.86
C GLY A 91 -56.89 -16.92 -26.71
N PRO A 92 -57.30 -17.68 -27.75
CA PRO A 92 -56.36 -18.35 -28.65
C PRO A 92 -55.40 -17.39 -29.35
N ASP A 93 -55.90 -16.26 -29.84
CA ASP A 93 -55.09 -15.24 -30.53
C ASP A 93 -54.13 -14.52 -29.57
N VAL A 94 -54.57 -14.26 -28.33
CA VAL A 94 -53.72 -13.67 -27.29
C VAL A 94 -52.60 -14.62 -26.87
N VAL A 95 -52.91 -15.92 -26.75
CA VAL A 95 -51.92 -16.96 -26.45
C VAL A 95 -50.91 -17.09 -27.58
N ASP A 96 -51.37 -17.10 -28.84
CA ASP A 96 -50.50 -17.19 -30.02
C ASP A 96 -49.58 -15.97 -30.15
N TYR A 97 -50.12 -14.78 -29.89
CA TYR A 97 -49.36 -13.54 -29.84
C TYR A 97 -48.25 -13.60 -28.77
N CYS A 98 -48.58 -13.98 -27.54
CA CYS A 98 -47.60 -14.11 -26.47
C CYS A 98 -46.55 -15.18 -26.79
N ARG A 99 -46.95 -16.34 -27.32
CA ARG A 99 -46.01 -17.40 -27.68
C ARG A 99 -45.06 -16.96 -28.79
N THR A 100 -45.57 -16.34 -29.85
CA THR A 100 -44.77 -15.82 -30.96
C THR A 100 -43.77 -14.76 -30.51
N ALA A 101 -44.15 -13.88 -29.57
CA ALA A 101 -43.24 -12.88 -29.00
C ALA A 101 -42.07 -13.53 -28.22
N PHE A 102 -42.35 -14.57 -27.43
CA PHE A 102 -41.32 -15.28 -26.67
C PHE A 102 -40.44 -16.18 -27.54
N GLU A 103 -40.98 -16.80 -28.59
CA GLU A 103 -40.24 -17.68 -29.50
C GLU A 103 -39.36 -16.89 -30.49
N SER A 104 -39.84 -15.76 -31.01
CA SER A 104 -39.07 -14.93 -31.94
C SER A 104 -38.02 -14.06 -31.25
N GLY A 105 -38.12 -13.89 -29.93
CA GLY A 105 -37.29 -12.96 -29.16
C GLY A 105 -37.46 -11.50 -29.59
N ARG A 106 -38.50 -11.20 -30.36
CA ARG A 106 -38.80 -9.88 -30.91
C ARG A 106 -40.25 -9.52 -30.57
N LEU A 107 -40.41 -8.50 -29.74
CA LEU A 107 -41.62 -7.70 -29.77
C LEU A 107 -41.58 -6.85 -31.06
N PRO A 108 -42.72 -6.48 -31.68
CA PRO A 108 -42.72 -5.70 -32.92
C PRO A 108 -41.85 -4.43 -32.83
N ASP A 109 -41.09 -4.16 -33.89
CA ASP A 109 -39.97 -3.22 -33.92
C ASP A 109 -40.32 -1.78 -33.47
N LYS A 110 -39.81 -1.39 -32.30
CA LYS A 110 -39.25 -0.08 -31.88
C LYS A 110 -39.18 -0.06 -30.35
N ALA A 111 -38.18 0.63 -29.79
CA ALA A 111 -38.21 1.08 -28.41
C ALA A 111 -39.43 2.00 -28.21
N SER A 112 -40.57 1.38 -27.91
CA SER A 112 -41.89 2.01 -27.90
C SER A 112 -42.34 2.22 -26.47
N GLN A 113 -43.31 3.11 -26.28
CA GLN A 113 -44.03 3.31 -25.03
C GLN A 113 -44.44 1.97 -24.37
N ALA A 114 -44.75 0.94 -25.17
CA ALA A 114 -45.13 -0.38 -24.71
C ALA A 114 -44.00 -1.13 -23.97
N GLU A 115 -42.75 -1.05 -24.42
CA GLU A 115 -41.62 -1.71 -23.74
C GLU A 115 -41.31 -1.05 -22.39
N ALA A 116 -41.39 0.27 -22.35
CA ALA A 116 -41.26 1.02 -21.11
C ALA A 116 -42.41 0.70 -20.13
N LEU A 117 -43.65 0.63 -20.59
CA LEU A 117 -44.77 0.14 -19.77
C LEU A 117 -44.56 -1.30 -19.29
N THR A 118 -43.94 -2.16 -20.11
CA THR A 118 -43.57 -3.52 -19.73
C THR A 118 -42.53 -3.54 -18.62
N ILE A 119 -41.46 -2.74 -18.73
CA ILE A 119 -40.45 -2.57 -17.66
C ILE A 119 -41.14 -2.09 -16.39
N ARG A 120 -42.05 -1.11 -16.48
CA ARG A 120 -42.82 -0.64 -15.32
C ARG A 120 -43.67 -1.76 -14.71
N GLY A 121 -44.32 -2.58 -15.53
CA GLY A 121 -45.07 -3.75 -15.09
C GLY A 121 -44.20 -4.78 -14.37
N ILE A 122 -43.03 -5.10 -14.91
CA ILE A 122 -42.04 -6.01 -14.28
C ILE A 122 -41.61 -5.45 -12.92
N LEU A 123 -41.30 -4.15 -12.85
CA LEU A 123 -40.93 -3.49 -11.62
C LEU A 123 -42.06 -3.57 -10.57
N GLN A 124 -43.31 -3.32 -10.97
CA GLN A 124 -44.48 -3.45 -10.07
C GLN A 124 -44.74 -4.89 -9.62
N ALA A 125 -44.55 -5.87 -10.51
CA ALA A 125 -44.66 -7.28 -10.19
C ALA A 125 -43.59 -7.70 -9.18
N TYR A 126 -42.34 -7.24 -9.37
CA TYR A 126 -41.26 -7.41 -8.41
C TYR A 126 -41.59 -6.76 -7.06
N GLU A 127 -42.11 -5.54 -7.04
CA GLU A 127 -42.49 -4.85 -5.80
C GLU A 127 -43.57 -5.64 -5.04
N SER A 128 -44.56 -6.14 -5.77
CA SER A 128 -45.66 -6.94 -5.21
C SER A 128 -45.20 -8.31 -4.70
N ALA A 129 -44.33 -8.99 -5.44
CA ALA A 129 -43.83 -10.32 -5.07
C ALA A 129 -42.77 -10.28 -3.96
N SER A 130 -41.92 -9.26 -3.93
CA SER A 130 -40.83 -9.14 -2.94
C SER A 130 -41.22 -8.35 -1.68
N GLY A 131 -42.30 -7.57 -1.73
CA GLY A 131 -42.67 -6.60 -0.70
C GLY A 131 -41.74 -5.39 -0.61
N GLN A 132 -40.79 -5.24 -1.54
CA GLN A 132 -39.87 -4.10 -1.61
C GLN A 132 -40.42 -3.02 -2.54
N MET A 133 -40.14 -1.73 -2.27
CA MET A 133 -40.52 -0.64 -3.18
C MET A 133 -39.28 -0.04 -3.86
N ILE A 134 -39.42 0.30 -5.13
CA ILE A 134 -38.38 0.94 -5.94
C ILE A 134 -38.45 2.44 -5.75
N ASN A 135 -37.29 3.04 -5.47
CA ASN A 135 -37.18 4.48 -5.33
C ASN A 135 -36.91 5.12 -6.70
N PHE A 136 -37.96 5.46 -7.43
CA PHE A 136 -37.86 6.08 -8.76
C PHE A 136 -37.08 7.42 -8.77
N ASN A 137 -37.00 8.13 -7.62
CA ASN A 137 -36.17 9.33 -7.50
C ASN A 137 -34.66 9.02 -7.50
N LYS A 138 -34.26 7.84 -7.01
CA LYS A 138 -32.87 7.35 -7.02
C LYS A 138 -32.54 6.52 -8.26
N SER A 139 -33.55 5.96 -8.92
CA SER A 139 -33.39 5.26 -10.21
C SER A 139 -33.11 6.25 -11.33
N LYS A 140 -32.31 5.84 -12.32
CA LYS A 140 -32.00 6.65 -13.50
C LYS A 140 -31.84 5.79 -14.76
N PHE A 141 -32.23 6.33 -15.92
CA PHE A 141 -31.96 5.71 -17.22
C PHE A 141 -30.66 6.19 -17.86
N PHE A 142 -29.95 5.28 -18.52
CA PHE A 142 -28.82 5.61 -19.37
C PHE A 142 -29.24 5.44 -20.84
N PHE A 143 -29.12 6.52 -21.61
CA PHE A 143 -29.41 6.51 -23.04
C PHE A 143 -28.12 6.45 -23.85
N SER A 144 -28.16 5.74 -24.98
CA SER A 144 -27.06 5.78 -25.94
C SER A 144 -27.01 7.15 -26.64
N ALA A 145 -25.87 7.49 -27.23
CA ALA A 145 -25.70 8.76 -27.94
C ALA A 145 -26.66 8.93 -29.15
N ASN A 146 -27.24 7.82 -29.62
CA ASN A 146 -28.12 7.79 -30.79
C ASN A 146 -29.60 8.04 -30.43
N VAL A 147 -29.93 8.23 -29.14
CA VAL A 147 -31.30 8.52 -28.71
C VAL A 147 -31.54 10.03 -28.71
N THR A 148 -32.58 10.48 -29.41
CA THR A 148 -32.95 11.89 -29.49
C THR A 148 -33.51 12.39 -28.16
N ASP A 149 -33.35 13.69 -27.86
CA ASP A 149 -33.83 14.26 -26.58
C ASP A 149 -35.34 14.20 -26.42
N TYR A 150 -36.08 14.16 -27.54
CA TYR A 150 -37.52 13.91 -27.54
C TYR A 150 -37.85 12.55 -26.93
N VAL A 151 -37.22 11.48 -27.44
CA VAL A 151 -37.43 10.11 -26.94
C VAL A 151 -36.96 9.96 -25.49
N LYS A 152 -35.87 10.62 -25.10
CA LYS A 152 -35.42 10.63 -23.70
C LYS A 152 -36.47 11.22 -22.77
N LYS A 153 -37.08 12.34 -23.16
CA LYS A 153 -38.09 13.03 -22.37
C LYS A 153 -39.37 12.20 -22.27
N GLU A 154 -39.82 11.67 -23.39
CA GLU A 154 -41.01 10.80 -23.46
C GLU A 154 -40.87 9.57 -22.53
N LEU A 155 -39.73 8.87 -22.58
CA LEU A 155 -39.48 7.70 -21.72
C LEU A 155 -39.33 8.08 -20.24
N THR A 156 -38.75 9.25 -19.95
CA THR A 156 -38.62 9.77 -18.59
C THR A 156 -39.99 10.08 -17.98
N ASP A 157 -40.86 10.73 -18.74
CA ASP A 157 -42.21 11.11 -18.31
C ASP A 157 -43.10 9.88 -18.11
N LEU A 158 -42.99 8.88 -18.98
CA LEU A 158 -43.77 7.64 -18.92
C LEU A 158 -43.40 6.75 -17.72
N LEU A 159 -42.10 6.62 -17.45
CA LEU A 159 -41.57 5.75 -16.40
C LEU A 159 -41.46 6.46 -15.05
N GLN A 160 -41.61 7.80 -15.03
CA GLN A 160 -41.39 8.64 -13.85
C GLN A 160 -39.97 8.48 -13.26
N VAL A 161 -39.01 8.15 -14.12
CA VAL A 161 -37.60 7.96 -13.77
C VAL A 161 -36.77 8.91 -14.60
N GLY A 162 -36.06 9.82 -13.94
CA GLY A 162 -35.16 10.75 -14.62
C GLY A 162 -34.06 10.02 -15.39
N TYR A 163 -33.50 10.65 -16.41
CA TYR A 163 -32.29 10.13 -17.06
C TYR A 163 -31.02 10.55 -16.30
N ALA A 164 -30.00 9.70 -16.34
CA ALA A 164 -28.70 9.94 -15.74
C ALA A 164 -27.87 10.87 -16.63
N GLY A 165 -27.35 11.95 -16.05
CA GLY A 165 -26.29 12.75 -16.67
C GLY A 165 -24.90 12.14 -16.46
N GLU A 166 -23.86 12.78 -17.04
CA GLU A 166 -22.46 12.35 -16.87
C GLU A 166 -21.96 12.41 -15.41
N GLU A 167 -22.70 13.08 -14.52
CA GLU A 167 -22.35 13.23 -13.10
C GLU A 167 -22.92 12.13 -12.18
N GLU A 168 -23.74 11.21 -12.73
CA GLU A 168 -24.42 10.19 -11.93
C GLU A 168 -23.43 9.20 -11.31
N ARG A 169 -23.69 8.80 -10.06
CA ARG A 169 -22.70 8.02 -9.28
C ARG A 169 -23.22 6.65 -8.88
N TYR A 170 -22.40 5.65 -9.14
CA TYR A 170 -22.57 4.31 -8.59
C TYR A 170 -21.52 4.07 -7.49
N LEU A 171 -21.98 3.74 -6.28
CA LEU A 171 -21.14 3.56 -5.09
C LEU A 171 -20.17 4.74 -4.81
N GLY A 172 -20.54 5.95 -5.22
CA GLY A 172 -19.72 7.16 -5.03
C GLY A 172 -18.62 7.38 -6.07
N LEU A 173 -18.59 6.55 -7.12
CA LEU A 173 -17.80 6.77 -8.34
C LEU A 173 -18.71 7.12 -9.51
N PRO A 174 -18.23 7.86 -10.52
CA PRO A 174 -18.99 8.11 -11.73
C PRO A 174 -19.39 6.81 -12.43
N ALA A 175 -20.67 6.69 -12.81
CA ALA A 175 -21.22 5.51 -13.45
C ALA A 175 -20.84 5.42 -14.95
N LEU A 176 -20.72 6.58 -15.62
CA LEU A 176 -20.28 6.68 -17.01
C LEU A 176 -19.02 7.53 -17.14
N PHE A 177 -18.14 7.12 -18.04
CA PHE A 177 -16.94 7.88 -18.40
C PHE A 177 -17.04 8.34 -19.86
N GLY A 178 -17.49 9.59 -20.04
CA GLY A 178 -17.48 10.29 -21.32
C GLY A 178 -16.13 10.93 -21.65
N LYS A 179 -16.13 11.86 -22.62
CA LYS A 179 -14.92 12.60 -23.02
C LYS A 179 -14.44 13.58 -21.91
N GLY A 180 -15.35 14.07 -21.07
CA GLY A 180 -15.12 15.06 -20.00
C GLY A 180 -14.49 14.53 -18.70
N LYS A 181 -13.30 13.88 -18.76
CA LYS A 181 -12.65 13.24 -17.58
C LYS A 181 -12.46 14.18 -16.37
N ARG A 182 -12.23 15.47 -16.61
CA ARG A 182 -11.99 16.47 -15.56
C ARG A 182 -13.28 16.82 -14.81
N GLU A 183 -14.37 16.99 -15.55
CA GLU A 183 -15.69 17.34 -14.99
C GLU A 183 -16.21 16.18 -14.15
N ILE A 184 -16.11 14.97 -14.69
CA ILE A 184 -16.52 13.72 -14.05
C ILE A 184 -15.80 13.50 -12.71
N LEU A 185 -14.49 13.78 -12.63
CA LEU A 185 -13.71 13.60 -11.39
C LEU A 185 -13.62 14.88 -10.53
N GLY A 186 -14.15 16.01 -11.01
CA GLY A 186 -14.12 17.30 -10.34
C GLY A 186 -14.84 17.31 -8.98
N TYR A 187 -15.77 16.38 -8.77
CA TYR A 187 -16.44 16.21 -7.48
C TYR A 187 -15.48 15.96 -6.31
N LEU A 188 -14.31 15.34 -6.55
CA LEU A 188 -13.30 15.09 -5.51
C LEU A 188 -12.78 16.40 -4.94
N ARG A 189 -12.46 17.35 -5.81
CA ARG A 189 -12.07 18.72 -5.41
C ARG A 189 -13.17 19.37 -4.59
N ASN A 190 -14.42 19.33 -5.07
CA ASN A 190 -15.56 19.95 -4.39
C ASN A 190 -15.78 19.37 -2.98
N ARG A 191 -15.61 18.06 -2.81
CA ARG A 191 -15.66 17.41 -1.48
C ARG A 191 -14.55 17.90 -0.56
N VAL A 192 -13.33 18.03 -1.06
CA VAL A 192 -12.19 18.55 -0.28
C VAL A 192 -12.46 20.00 0.16
N ILE A 193 -12.90 20.86 -0.76
CA ILE A 193 -13.23 22.26 -0.45
C ILE A 193 -14.30 22.33 0.63
N LYS A 194 -15.43 21.62 0.44
CA LYS A 194 -16.55 21.63 1.39
C LYS A 194 -16.12 21.20 2.79
N LYS A 195 -15.23 20.20 2.93
CA LYS A 195 -14.74 19.79 4.25
C LYS A 195 -13.76 20.77 4.87
N LEU A 196 -12.87 21.36 4.09
CA LEU A 196 -11.92 22.35 4.61
C LEU A 196 -12.62 23.63 5.06
N GLN A 197 -13.66 24.09 4.33
CA GLN A 197 -14.50 25.21 4.74
C GLN A 197 -15.16 24.95 6.09
N ASN A 198 -15.72 23.75 6.30
CA ASN A 198 -16.34 23.39 7.58
C ASN A 198 -15.35 23.37 8.77
N TRP A 199 -14.07 23.11 8.54
CA TRP A 199 -13.06 23.10 9.60
C TRP A 199 -12.40 24.45 9.84
N ASN A 200 -12.38 25.34 8.85
CA ASN A 200 -11.92 26.71 9.06
C ASN A 200 -12.73 27.44 10.13
N ASN A 201 -13.94 26.97 10.45
CA ASN A 201 -14.76 27.50 11.54
C ASN A 201 -14.39 26.94 12.93
N ARG A 202 -13.40 26.04 13.06
CA ARG A 202 -12.99 25.39 14.33
C ARG A 202 -11.57 25.78 14.73
N PHE A 203 -11.38 26.30 15.95
CA PHE A 203 -10.06 26.69 16.49
C PHE A 203 -9.06 25.52 16.55
N LEU A 204 -8.30 25.32 15.48
CA LEU A 204 -7.39 24.18 15.33
C LEU A 204 -5.93 24.63 15.28
N SER A 205 -5.10 24.02 16.13
CA SER A 205 -3.65 24.19 16.06
C SER A 205 -3.07 23.64 14.75
N LYS A 206 -1.87 24.08 14.37
CA LYS A 206 -1.14 23.52 13.21
C LYS A 206 -1.00 22.00 13.30
N ALA A 207 -0.64 21.46 14.47
CA ALA A 207 -0.58 20.02 14.69
C ALA A 207 -1.94 19.33 14.43
N GLY A 208 -3.05 19.95 14.87
CA GLY A 208 -4.40 19.43 14.60
C GLY A 208 -4.76 19.44 13.11
N ARG A 209 -4.39 20.50 12.38
CA ARG A 209 -4.58 20.56 10.91
C ARG A 209 -3.76 19.52 10.17
N GLU A 210 -2.58 19.17 10.69
CA GLU A 210 -1.69 18.17 10.09
C GLU A 210 -2.39 16.82 10.09
N ILE A 211 -2.95 16.47 11.25
CA ILE A 211 -3.70 15.25 11.47
C ILE A 211 -4.90 15.21 10.51
N LEU A 212 -5.73 16.26 10.46
CA LEU A 212 -6.92 16.28 9.60
C LEU A 212 -6.59 16.17 8.11
N LEU A 213 -5.54 16.84 7.64
CA LEU A 213 -5.10 16.70 6.24
C LEU A 213 -4.69 15.25 5.93
N LYS A 214 -3.94 14.61 6.82
CA LYS A 214 -3.45 13.24 6.62
C LYS A 214 -4.52 12.17 6.76
N THR A 215 -5.35 12.25 7.78
CA THR A 215 -6.30 11.19 8.13
C THR A 215 -7.60 11.29 7.36
N VAL A 216 -8.00 12.50 6.98
CA VAL A 216 -9.29 12.73 6.32
C VAL A 216 -9.11 13.16 4.87
N ILE A 217 -8.42 14.28 4.60
CA ILE A 217 -8.38 14.84 3.24
C ILE A 217 -7.60 13.94 2.28
N GLN A 218 -6.42 13.46 2.68
CA GLN A 218 -5.63 12.52 1.87
C GLN A 218 -6.26 11.12 1.75
N ALA A 219 -7.19 10.78 2.64
CA ALA A 219 -7.95 9.54 2.57
C ALA A 219 -9.17 9.65 1.64
N MET A 220 -9.77 10.84 1.47
CA MET A 220 -10.97 11.03 0.65
C MET A 220 -10.88 10.51 -0.79
N PRO A 221 -9.82 10.82 -1.57
CA PRO A 221 -9.76 10.39 -2.96
C PRO A 221 -9.33 8.93 -3.12
N THR A 222 -8.96 8.22 -2.04
CA THR A 222 -8.39 6.86 -2.12
C THR A 222 -9.27 5.87 -2.86
N TYR A 223 -10.59 5.94 -2.67
CA TYR A 223 -11.53 5.04 -3.35
C TYR A 223 -11.51 5.24 -4.87
N ALA A 224 -11.56 6.49 -5.34
CA ALA A 224 -11.45 6.83 -6.75
C ALA A 224 -10.05 6.54 -7.31
N MET A 225 -9.00 6.85 -6.55
CA MET A 225 -7.60 6.61 -6.93
C MET A 225 -7.25 5.13 -7.09
N ASN A 226 -7.99 4.21 -6.47
CA ASN A 226 -7.79 2.78 -6.69
C ASN A 226 -8.24 2.35 -8.10
N VAL A 227 -9.17 3.08 -8.72
CA VAL A 227 -9.80 2.67 -9.98
C VAL A 227 -9.34 3.54 -11.15
N PHE A 228 -9.12 4.83 -10.87
CA PHE A 228 -8.93 5.85 -11.89
C PHE A 228 -7.63 6.60 -11.70
N LEU A 229 -6.98 6.89 -12.84
CA LEU A 229 -5.88 7.83 -12.92
C LEU A 229 -6.43 9.26 -12.98
N LEU A 230 -6.27 10.01 -11.90
CA LEU A 230 -6.71 11.39 -11.78
C LEU A 230 -5.91 12.30 -12.74
N PRO A 231 -6.58 13.24 -13.43
CA PRO A 231 -5.91 14.26 -14.23
C PRO A 231 -4.88 15.04 -13.40
N VAL A 232 -3.72 15.31 -13.98
CA VAL A 232 -2.62 15.99 -13.29
C VAL A 232 -3.05 17.35 -12.73
N ASP A 233 -3.85 18.10 -13.48
CA ASP A 233 -4.33 19.42 -13.05
C ASP A 233 -5.29 19.32 -11.86
N LEU A 234 -6.16 18.30 -11.83
CA LEU A 234 -7.03 18.04 -10.66
C LEU A 234 -6.19 17.74 -9.42
N CYS A 235 -5.12 16.94 -9.56
CA CYS A 235 -4.19 16.68 -8.46
C CYS A 235 -3.55 17.99 -7.95
N ARG A 236 -3.02 18.82 -8.86
CA ARG A 236 -2.41 20.11 -8.51
C ARG A 236 -3.40 21.04 -7.81
N GLU A 237 -4.64 21.12 -8.29
CA GLU A 237 -5.69 21.93 -7.67
C GLU A 237 -5.95 21.50 -6.21
N ILE A 238 -6.09 20.19 -5.98
CA ILE A 238 -6.29 19.64 -4.63
C ILE A 238 -5.08 19.97 -3.73
N GLU A 239 -3.85 19.86 -4.24
CA GLU A 239 -2.63 20.19 -3.50
C GLU A 239 -2.53 21.68 -3.15
N VAL A 240 -2.90 22.56 -4.07
CA VAL A 240 -2.95 24.01 -3.82
C VAL A 240 -3.95 24.34 -2.71
N ILE A 241 -5.10 23.67 -2.70
CA ILE A 241 -6.14 23.82 -1.67
C ILE A 241 -5.62 23.31 -0.31
N MET A 242 -4.99 22.13 -0.27
CA MET A 242 -4.41 21.58 0.97
C MET A 242 -3.29 22.46 1.53
N ASN A 243 -2.41 22.99 0.65
CA ASN A 243 -1.34 23.90 1.05
C ASN A 243 -1.90 25.21 1.61
N GLY A 244 -2.96 25.74 0.97
CA GLY A 244 -3.70 26.89 1.48
C GLY A 244 -4.25 26.63 2.88
N TYR A 245 -4.96 25.52 3.10
CA TYR A 245 -5.52 25.18 4.41
C TYR A 245 -4.44 24.96 5.49
N TRP A 246 -3.31 24.36 5.13
CA TRP A 246 -2.19 24.18 6.05
C TRP A 246 -1.70 25.53 6.60
N TRP A 247 -1.53 26.53 5.74
CA TRP A 247 -0.99 27.84 6.11
C TRP A 247 -2.03 28.83 6.65
N ASN A 248 -3.22 28.91 6.04
CA ASN A 248 -4.19 30.00 6.25
C ASN A 248 -4.97 29.86 7.56
N GLY A 249 -4.93 30.87 8.43
CA GLY A 249 -5.68 30.92 9.69
C GLY A 249 -7.20 31.07 9.51
N HIS A 250 -7.89 31.51 10.56
CA HIS A 250 -9.33 31.77 10.57
C HIS A 250 -9.76 32.97 9.71
N ALA A 251 -8.85 33.91 9.48
CA ALA A 251 -9.13 35.14 8.74
C ALA A 251 -8.10 35.34 7.61
N GLY A 252 -8.56 35.22 6.36
CA GLY A 252 -7.83 35.66 5.18
C GLY A 252 -6.87 34.67 4.49
N LYS A 253 -6.32 35.12 3.35
CA LYS A 253 -5.23 34.44 2.63
C LYS A 253 -3.93 34.67 3.40
N GLY A 254 -3.49 33.66 4.17
CA GLY A 254 -2.21 33.69 4.87
C GLY A 254 -1.02 33.45 3.93
N ILE A 255 0.19 33.82 4.38
CA ILE A 255 1.43 33.58 3.64
C ILE A 255 1.73 32.07 3.59
N ARG A 256 1.98 31.56 2.38
CA ARG A 256 2.47 30.19 2.17
C ARG A 256 4.00 30.16 2.28
N TRP A 257 4.49 29.74 3.45
CA TRP A 257 5.93 29.77 3.75
C TRP A 257 6.74 28.73 2.97
N ARG A 258 6.15 27.58 2.62
CA ARG A 258 6.79 26.51 1.83
C ARG A 258 5.86 25.95 0.77
N SER A 259 6.46 25.39 -0.29
CA SER A 259 5.75 24.66 -1.34
C SER A 259 5.16 23.36 -0.80
N TRP A 260 4.13 22.85 -1.50
CA TRP A 260 3.55 21.55 -1.16
C TRP A 260 4.56 20.41 -1.32
N ASP A 261 5.45 20.50 -2.32
CA ASP A 261 6.54 19.54 -2.53
C ASP A 261 7.45 19.42 -1.30
N PHE A 262 7.84 20.53 -0.69
CA PHE A 262 8.65 20.53 0.52
C PHE A 262 7.89 19.91 1.70
N LEU A 263 6.60 20.25 1.85
CA LEU A 263 5.76 19.71 2.90
C LEU A 263 5.51 18.19 2.75
N CYS A 264 5.55 17.65 1.52
CA CYS A 264 5.42 16.22 1.25
C CYS A 264 6.67 15.40 1.62
N ARG A 265 7.84 16.04 1.80
CA ARG A 265 9.06 15.32 2.17
C ARG A 265 8.87 14.60 3.52
N PRO A 266 9.57 13.46 3.75
CA PRO A 266 9.50 12.77 5.03
C PRO A 266 9.90 13.67 6.21
N LYS A 267 9.30 13.42 7.37
CA LYS A 267 9.63 14.13 8.62
C LYS A 267 11.10 13.96 9.03
N THR A 268 11.72 12.84 8.66
CA THR A 268 13.14 12.53 8.90
C THR A 268 14.09 13.44 8.11
N VAL A 269 13.60 14.16 7.10
CA VAL A 269 14.39 15.07 6.25
C VAL A 269 13.82 16.48 6.21
N GLY A 270 13.07 16.85 7.25
CA GLY A 270 12.57 18.22 7.44
C GLY A 270 11.28 18.56 6.73
N GLY A 271 10.60 17.63 6.07
CA GLY A 271 9.24 17.84 5.59
C GLY A 271 8.17 17.55 6.65
N MET A 272 6.90 17.59 6.24
CA MET A 272 5.76 17.25 7.11
C MET A 272 5.20 15.85 6.85
N GLY A 273 5.68 15.14 5.83
CA GLY A 273 5.23 13.79 5.47
C GLY A 273 3.79 13.76 4.94
N PHE A 274 3.35 14.81 4.26
CA PHE A 274 2.16 14.75 3.42
C PHE A 274 2.45 13.95 2.15
N ARG A 275 1.40 13.56 1.41
CA ARG A 275 1.53 12.86 0.14
C ARG A 275 1.22 13.80 -1.02
N LYS A 276 1.98 13.65 -2.09
CA LYS A 276 1.63 14.17 -3.40
C LYS A 276 0.51 13.32 -3.98
N VAL A 277 -0.54 13.99 -4.48
CA VAL A 277 -1.81 13.38 -4.86
C VAL A 277 -1.62 12.49 -6.09
N ARG A 278 -0.81 12.92 -7.07
CA ARG A 278 -0.55 12.16 -8.30
C ARG A 278 0.26 10.89 -8.02
N GLU A 279 1.37 11.00 -7.30
CA GLU A 279 2.24 9.87 -6.97
C GLU A 279 1.54 8.88 -6.05
N PHE A 280 0.67 9.37 -5.15
CA PHE A 280 -0.18 8.50 -4.33
C PHE A 280 -1.22 7.76 -5.17
N ASN A 281 -1.82 8.41 -6.18
CA ASN A 281 -2.73 7.76 -7.11
C ASN A 281 -2.02 6.68 -7.95
N LEU A 282 -0.81 6.95 -8.46
CA LEU A 282 0.00 5.95 -9.15
C LEU A 282 0.30 4.74 -8.24
N ALA A 283 0.68 4.97 -6.98
CA ALA A 283 0.92 3.89 -6.03
C ALA A 283 -0.35 3.07 -5.71
N MET A 284 -1.53 3.70 -5.70
CA MET A 284 -2.82 3.04 -5.49
C MET A 284 -3.23 2.20 -6.70
N LEU A 285 -3.01 2.69 -7.91
CA LEU A 285 -3.23 1.93 -9.14
C LEU A 285 -2.22 0.78 -9.26
N ALA A 286 -0.96 1.00 -8.88
CA ALA A 286 0.07 -0.04 -8.86
C ALA A 286 -0.31 -1.20 -7.93
N LYS A 287 -1.07 -0.93 -6.86
CA LYS A 287 -1.66 -1.97 -6.01
C LYS A 287 -2.65 -2.86 -6.78
N GLN A 288 -3.50 -2.27 -7.61
CA GLN A 288 -4.44 -3.04 -8.43
C GLN A 288 -3.72 -3.80 -9.53
N ALA A 289 -2.72 -3.17 -10.18
CA ALA A 289 -1.84 -3.84 -11.13
C ALA A 289 -1.10 -5.04 -10.50
N TRP A 290 -0.63 -4.90 -9.25
CA TRP A 290 -0.03 -6.00 -8.50
C TRP A 290 -1.01 -7.16 -8.31
N LYS A 291 -2.28 -6.88 -8.00
CA LYS A 291 -3.32 -7.91 -7.90
C LYS A 291 -3.58 -8.63 -9.22
N LEU A 292 -3.50 -7.94 -10.36
CA LEU A 292 -3.61 -8.61 -11.67
C LEU A 292 -2.48 -9.62 -11.92
N LEU A 293 -1.32 -9.43 -11.27
CA LEU A 293 -0.18 -10.35 -11.35
C LEU A 293 -0.27 -11.50 -10.35
N THR A 294 -0.74 -11.25 -9.12
CA THR A 294 -0.70 -12.24 -8.03
C THR A 294 -2.04 -12.92 -7.73
N GLU A 295 -3.18 -12.29 -8.06
CA GLU A 295 -4.54 -12.76 -7.79
C GLU A 295 -5.29 -13.05 -9.11
N THR A 296 -4.73 -13.96 -9.94
CA THR A 296 -5.18 -14.23 -11.34
C THR A 296 -6.60 -14.76 -11.45
N GLU A 297 -7.12 -15.41 -10.41
CA GLU A 297 -8.44 -16.07 -10.40
C GLU A 297 -9.60 -15.13 -10.07
N THR A 298 -9.31 -13.89 -9.68
CA THR A 298 -10.37 -12.92 -9.42
C THR A 298 -11.16 -12.63 -10.70
N LEU A 299 -12.47 -12.36 -10.59
CA LEU A 299 -13.30 -12.02 -11.73
C LEU A 299 -12.71 -10.85 -12.54
N ALA A 300 -12.21 -9.82 -11.85
CA ALA A 300 -11.54 -8.71 -12.48
C ALA A 300 -10.31 -9.18 -13.27
N ALA A 301 -9.38 -9.95 -12.67
CA ALA A 301 -8.19 -10.44 -13.36
C ALA A 301 -8.53 -11.30 -14.58
N ARG A 302 -9.52 -12.19 -14.48
CA ARG A 302 -10.02 -13.01 -15.60
C ARG A 302 -10.58 -12.16 -16.74
N VAL A 303 -11.43 -11.17 -16.42
CA VAL A 303 -12.02 -10.27 -17.43
C VAL A 303 -10.94 -9.39 -18.08
N PHE A 304 -10.01 -8.84 -17.30
CA PHE A 304 -8.90 -8.03 -17.86
C PHE A 304 -7.98 -8.87 -18.73
N ARG A 305 -7.64 -10.10 -18.31
CA ARG A 305 -6.87 -11.06 -19.11
C ARG A 305 -7.56 -11.38 -20.42
N ALA A 306 -8.85 -11.72 -20.35
CA ALA A 306 -9.65 -12.03 -21.53
C ALA A 306 -9.73 -10.89 -22.54
N ARG A 307 -9.87 -9.66 -22.04
CA ARG A 307 -10.07 -8.49 -22.90
C ARG A 307 -8.77 -7.87 -23.44
N TYR A 308 -7.70 -7.83 -22.64
CA TYR A 308 -6.54 -6.97 -22.94
C TYR A 308 -5.23 -7.72 -23.14
N TYR A 309 -5.08 -8.92 -22.60
CA TYR A 309 -3.86 -9.71 -22.73
C TYR A 309 -4.16 -11.22 -22.80
N PRO A 310 -4.96 -11.67 -23.81
CA PRO A 310 -5.22 -13.08 -24.00
C PRO A 310 -3.90 -13.81 -24.30
N GLY A 311 -3.61 -14.90 -23.58
CA GLY A 311 -2.37 -15.66 -23.73
C GLY A 311 -1.09 -14.99 -23.20
N GLY A 312 -1.18 -13.78 -22.62
CA GLY A 312 -0.03 -13.03 -22.13
C GLY A 312 -0.07 -12.73 -20.62
N SER A 313 0.80 -11.81 -20.20
CA SER A 313 0.85 -11.25 -18.85
C SER A 313 0.51 -9.77 -18.88
N TYR A 314 0.02 -9.26 -17.75
CA TYR A 314 -0.18 -7.82 -17.58
C TYR A 314 1.09 -7.00 -17.89
N LEU A 315 2.29 -7.51 -17.58
CA LEU A 315 3.55 -6.76 -17.83
C LEU A 315 3.91 -6.61 -19.31
N THR A 316 3.42 -7.49 -20.18
CA THR A 316 3.69 -7.44 -21.63
C THR A 316 2.50 -6.91 -22.43
N ALA A 317 1.39 -6.60 -21.76
CA ALA A 317 0.17 -6.12 -22.38
C ALA A 317 0.36 -4.73 -23.02
N LYS A 318 -0.24 -4.54 -24.20
CA LYS A 318 -0.26 -3.24 -24.89
C LYS A 318 -1.58 -2.51 -24.62
N ILE A 319 -1.61 -1.20 -24.85
CA ILE A 319 -2.81 -0.39 -24.61
C ILE A 319 -3.99 -0.80 -25.52
N GLY A 320 -3.72 -1.15 -26.79
CA GLY A 320 -4.74 -1.49 -27.78
C GLY A 320 -5.50 -0.26 -28.33
N ASN A 321 -6.41 -0.49 -29.29
CA ASN A 321 -7.08 0.58 -30.04
C ASN A 321 -8.28 1.18 -29.31
N ASN A 322 -9.05 0.38 -28.57
CA ASN A 322 -10.23 0.85 -27.80
C ASN A 322 -10.14 0.50 -26.29
N PRO A 323 -9.18 1.10 -25.55
CA PRO A 323 -8.98 0.82 -24.15
C PRO A 323 -10.01 1.53 -23.26
N SER A 324 -10.52 0.82 -22.24
CA SER A 324 -11.29 1.48 -21.19
C SER A 324 -10.42 2.47 -20.40
N PHE A 325 -11.06 3.45 -19.76
CA PHE A 325 -10.32 4.41 -18.93
C PHE A 325 -9.57 3.74 -17.77
N ILE A 326 -10.14 2.68 -17.19
CA ILE A 326 -9.51 1.87 -16.15
C ILE A 326 -8.27 1.17 -16.72
N TRP A 327 -8.36 0.59 -17.91
CA TRP A 327 -7.21 -0.05 -18.55
C TRP A 327 -6.09 0.94 -18.84
N ARG A 328 -6.40 2.12 -19.39
CA ARG A 328 -5.41 3.20 -19.56
C ARG A 328 -4.74 3.58 -18.23
N SER A 329 -5.51 3.63 -17.15
CA SER A 329 -5.01 3.95 -15.81
C SER A 329 -4.05 2.88 -15.27
N LEU A 330 -4.31 1.61 -15.58
CA LEU A 330 -3.43 0.49 -15.21
C LEU A 330 -2.16 0.48 -16.07
N VAL A 331 -2.28 0.62 -17.39
CA VAL A 331 -1.11 0.66 -18.29
C VAL A 331 -0.11 1.75 -17.89
N GLU A 332 -0.57 2.92 -17.43
CA GLU A 332 0.29 4.00 -16.91
C GLU A 332 1.24 3.52 -15.79
N VAL A 333 0.79 2.61 -14.92
CA VAL A 333 1.58 2.10 -13.78
C VAL A 333 2.27 0.77 -14.08
N GLN A 334 2.11 0.22 -15.29
CA GLN A 334 2.70 -1.06 -15.70
C GLN A 334 4.23 -1.08 -15.49
N LYS A 335 4.93 -0.02 -15.90
CA LYS A 335 6.38 0.12 -15.69
C LYS A 335 6.75 0.17 -14.20
N ILE A 336 6.03 0.97 -13.42
CA ILE A 336 6.26 1.12 -11.97
C ILE A 336 6.10 -0.23 -11.25
N THR A 337 5.06 -0.98 -11.60
CA THR A 337 4.82 -2.31 -11.04
C THR A 337 5.89 -3.29 -11.51
N GLY A 338 6.22 -3.31 -12.81
CA GLY A 338 7.22 -4.21 -13.38
C GLY A 338 8.63 -4.03 -12.80
N GLU A 339 9.06 -2.80 -12.55
CA GLU A 339 10.36 -2.51 -11.92
C GLU A 339 10.43 -2.94 -10.44
N GLY A 340 9.28 -3.06 -9.76
CA GLY A 340 9.21 -3.52 -8.38
C GLY A 340 8.94 -5.02 -8.22
N VAL A 341 8.69 -5.72 -9.32
CA VAL A 341 8.50 -7.18 -9.35
C VAL A 341 9.86 -7.86 -9.21
N ARG A 342 9.93 -8.85 -8.32
CA ARG A 342 11.00 -9.83 -8.26
C ARG A 342 10.41 -11.23 -8.10
N TRP A 343 10.99 -12.23 -8.72
CA TRP A 343 10.68 -13.62 -8.43
C TRP A 343 11.43 -14.09 -7.19
N ARG A 344 10.70 -14.73 -6.29
CA ARG A 344 11.27 -15.53 -5.22
C ARG A 344 11.35 -16.97 -5.72
N VAL A 345 12.56 -17.49 -5.78
CA VAL A 345 12.85 -18.85 -6.19
C VAL A 345 12.28 -19.84 -5.16
N GLY A 346 11.47 -20.76 -5.64
CA GLY A 346 11.04 -21.96 -4.92
C GLY A 346 11.59 -23.18 -5.66
N ASP A 347 10.78 -23.80 -6.52
CA ASP A 347 11.17 -24.92 -7.36
C ASP A 347 11.87 -24.53 -8.66
N GLY A 348 11.88 -23.24 -9.00
CA GLY A 348 12.54 -22.66 -10.17
C GLY A 348 11.91 -23.02 -11.51
N SER A 349 10.76 -23.71 -11.51
CA SER A 349 10.10 -24.22 -12.71
C SER A 349 9.44 -23.13 -13.54
N SER A 350 8.99 -22.06 -12.88
CA SER A 350 8.23 -20.96 -13.49
C SER A 350 9.10 -19.73 -13.79
N ILE A 351 10.39 -19.79 -13.50
CA ILE A 351 11.33 -18.66 -13.61
C ILE A 351 12.29 -18.92 -14.76
N ASN A 352 12.30 -18.04 -15.75
CA ASN A 352 13.30 -18.07 -16.82
C ASN A 352 14.62 -17.45 -16.33
N ILE A 353 15.74 -18.12 -16.60
CA ILE A 353 17.06 -17.72 -16.08
C ILE A 353 17.44 -16.29 -16.50
N TRP A 354 17.29 -15.93 -17.78
CA TRP A 354 17.76 -14.64 -18.32
C TRP A 354 16.66 -13.57 -18.39
N ARG A 355 15.39 -13.96 -18.59
CA ARG A 355 14.29 -13.02 -18.84
C ARG A 355 13.57 -12.55 -17.59
N ASP A 356 13.74 -13.20 -16.44
CA ASP A 356 13.02 -12.86 -15.21
C ASP A 356 13.92 -12.18 -14.16
N PRO A 357 13.38 -11.26 -13.33
CA PRO A 357 14.15 -10.61 -12.27
C PRO A 357 14.11 -11.45 -10.99
N TRP A 358 15.09 -12.33 -10.76
CA TRP A 358 15.09 -13.25 -9.61
C TRP A 358 16.33 -13.14 -8.71
N LEU A 359 17.38 -12.40 -9.13
CA LEU A 359 18.59 -12.24 -8.33
C LEU A 359 18.38 -11.27 -7.14
N PRO A 360 19.03 -11.50 -5.99
CA PRO A 360 18.93 -10.69 -4.77
C PRO A 360 19.75 -9.39 -4.86
N ASP A 361 19.54 -8.63 -5.92
CA ASP A 361 20.19 -7.35 -6.19
C ASP A 361 19.12 -6.25 -6.37
N LYS A 362 19.32 -5.11 -5.71
CA LYS A 362 18.34 -4.01 -5.70
C LYS A 362 18.32 -3.24 -7.01
N ASP A 363 19.46 -3.12 -7.66
CA ASP A 363 19.68 -2.25 -8.82
C ASP A 363 19.56 -3.05 -10.12
N ASN A 364 20.13 -4.26 -10.15
CA ASN A 364 20.04 -5.17 -11.29
C ASN A 364 19.66 -6.60 -10.86
N PRO A 365 18.35 -6.89 -10.71
CA PRO A 365 17.85 -8.20 -10.30
C PRO A 365 17.87 -9.27 -11.41
N ARG A 366 18.42 -8.95 -12.60
CA ARG A 366 18.48 -9.86 -13.75
C ARG A 366 19.89 -10.40 -13.93
N VAL A 367 19.97 -11.57 -14.54
CA VAL A 367 21.24 -12.16 -15.00
C VAL A 367 21.87 -11.22 -16.03
N SER A 368 23.15 -10.92 -15.82
CA SER A 368 23.98 -10.07 -16.68
C SER A 368 24.91 -10.89 -17.58
N SER A 369 25.07 -12.17 -17.29
CA SER A 369 25.84 -13.14 -18.07
C SER A 369 25.21 -13.35 -19.45
N GLU A 370 26.04 -13.51 -20.47
CA GLU A 370 25.59 -13.76 -21.84
C GLU A 370 24.77 -15.05 -21.91
N CYS A 371 23.68 -15.02 -22.68
CA CYS A 371 22.85 -16.21 -22.89
C CYS A 371 23.42 -16.99 -24.07
N PHE A 372 23.79 -18.26 -23.82
CA PHE A 372 24.19 -19.16 -24.88
C PHE A 372 22.99 -19.52 -25.78
N HIS A 373 23.24 -19.60 -27.08
CA HIS A 373 22.22 -19.94 -28.07
C HIS A 373 21.59 -21.30 -27.76
N GLY A 374 20.26 -21.35 -27.64
CA GLY A 374 19.50 -22.56 -27.29
C GLY A 374 19.12 -22.69 -25.80
N LEU A 375 19.62 -21.81 -24.93
CA LEU A 375 19.23 -21.76 -23.50
C LEU A 375 18.28 -20.61 -23.16
N GLU A 376 17.75 -19.89 -24.15
CA GLU A 376 16.91 -18.69 -23.91
C GLU A 376 15.60 -19.02 -23.18
N GLY A 377 15.14 -20.27 -23.28
CA GLY A 377 13.95 -20.79 -22.60
C GLY A 377 14.24 -21.51 -21.28
N ALA A 378 15.51 -21.67 -20.88
CA ALA A 378 15.86 -22.49 -19.73
C ALA A 378 15.35 -21.91 -18.41
N SER A 379 14.86 -22.81 -17.54
CA SER A 379 14.30 -22.49 -16.23
C SER A 379 15.33 -22.60 -15.12
N VAL A 380 15.18 -21.80 -14.06
CA VAL A 380 16.05 -21.86 -12.87
C VAL A 380 16.10 -23.25 -12.22
N ALA A 381 15.07 -24.07 -12.40
CA ALA A 381 15.04 -25.46 -11.93
C ALA A 381 16.25 -26.29 -12.41
N GLY A 382 16.80 -25.99 -13.60
CA GLY A 382 17.96 -26.70 -14.15
C GLY A 382 19.30 -26.36 -13.47
N LEU A 383 19.32 -25.39 -12.56
CA LEU A 383 20.52 -24.98 -11.81
C LEU A 383 20.64 -25.69 -10.45
N PHE A 384 19.66 -26.51 -10.07
CA PHE A 384 19.68 -27.26 -8.82
C PHE A 384 20.39 -28.60 -8.96
N LYS A 385 21.06 -29.02 -7.88
CA LYS A 385 21.49 -30.41 -7.72
C LYS A 385 20.28 -31.35 -7.63
N PRO A 386 20.45 -32.67 -7.90
CA PRO A 386 19.43 -33.67 -7.65
C PRO A 386 18.85 -33.55 -6.24
N LEU A 387 17.53 -33.77 -6.10
CA LEU A 387 16.79 -33.63 -4.84
C LEU A 387 16.86 -32.24 -4.19
N ARG A 388 17.28 -31.19 -4.92
CA ARG A 388 17.43 -29.81 -4.41
C ARG A 388 18.37 -29.68 -3.23
N ALA A 389 19.43 -30.48 -3.20
CA ALA A 389 20.49 -30.41 -2.17
C ALA A 389 21.36 -29.13 -2.22
N GLY A 390 20.90 -28.09 -2.91
CA GLY A 390 21.61 -26.83 -3.16
C GLY A 390 21.75 -26.52 -4.65
N TRP A 391 22.52 -25.47 -4.94
CA TRP A 391 22.89 -25.08 -6.29
C TRP A 391 23.97 -26.00 -6.87
N ASP A 392 23.91 -26.27 -8.16
CA ASP A 392 24.94 -27.00 -8.89
C ASP A 392 26.10 -26.06 -9.24
N GLU A 393 27.18 -26.16 -8.47
CA GLU A 393 28.33 -25.27 -8.55
C GLU A 393 29.05 -25.33 -9.90
N ASP A 394 29.11 -26.52 -10.51
CA ASP A 394 29.82 -26.70 -11.78
C ASP A 394 29.03 -26.01 -12.91
N ILE A 395 27.71 -26.21 -12.94
CA ILE A 395 26.81 -25.51 -13.87
C ILE A 395 26.89 -24.00 -13.67
N LEU A 396 26.96 -23.53 -12.41
CA LEU A 396 27.05 -22.11 -12.13
C LEU A 396 28.35 -21.52 -12.68
N VAL A 397 29.48 -22.20 -12.50
CA VAL A 397 30.80 -21.76 -12.99
C VAL A 397 30.82 -21.64 -14.51
N ASP A 398 30.23 -22.61 -15.21
CA ASP A 398 30.22 -22.66 -16.67
C ASP A 398 29.29 -21.62 -17.31
N LEU A 399 28.12 -21.37 -16.70
CA LEU A 399 27.08 -20.53 -17.32
C LEU A 399 27.11 -19.06 -16.93
N PHE A 400 27.68 -18.70 -15.77
CA PHE A 400 27.53 -17.36 -15.21
C PHE A 400 28.85 -16.68 -14.89
N ASN A 401 28.88 -15.36 -15.02
CA ASN A 401 29.97 -14.52 -14.56
C ASN A 401 30.07 -14.49 -13.01
N ALA A 402 31.18 -14.01 -12.48
CA ALA A 402 31.43 -14.01 -11.04
C ALA A 402 30.35 -13.29 -10.20
N ARG A 403 29.78 -12.19 -10.73
CA ARG A 403 28.71 -11.43 -10.06
C ARG A 403 27.45 -12.28 -9.92
N ASP A 404 26.97 -12.83 -11.01
CA ASP A 404 25.69 -13.55 -11.03
C ASP A 404 25.81 -14.85 -10.22
N ARG A 405 26.92 -15.59 -10.32
CA ARG A 405 27.20 -16.77 -9.47
C ARG A 405 27.09 -16.44 -7.98
N GLU A 406 27.76 -15.37 -7.56
CA GLU A 406 27.75 -14.92 -6.18
C GLU A 406 26.34 -14.52 -5.73
N LEU A 407 25.53 -13.89 -6.58
CA LEU A 407 24.14 -13.53 -6.27
C LEU A 407 23.23 -14.76 -6.19
N ILE A 408 23.41 -15.76 -7.06
CA ILE A 408 22.63 -17.00 -7.06
C ILE A 408 22.89 -17.76 -5.75
N LYS A 409 24.16 -17.89 -5.34
CA LYS A 409 24.54 -18.56 -4.09
C LYS A 409 23.96 -17.92 -2.82
N ARG A 410 23.55 -16.66 -2.88
CA ARG A 410 22.88 -15.96 -1.75
C ARG A 410 21.41 -16.33 -1.59
N ILE A 411 20.83 -17.02 -2.56
CA ILE A 411 19.45 -17.47 -2.50
C ILE A 411 19.40 -18.80 -1.73
N PRO A 412 18.76 -18.86 -0.55
CA PRO A 412 18.63 -20.11 0.17
C PRO A 412 17.68 -21.05 -0.56
N VAL A 413 18.12 -22.30 -0.74
CA VAL A 413 17.33 -23.37 -1.35
C VAL A 413 16.51 -24.07 -0.26
N SER A 414 15.22 -24.28 -0.54
CA SER A 414 14.34 -25.08 0.30
C SER A 414 14.48 -26.55 -0.07
N ASN A 415 14.47 -27.42 0.95
CA ASN A 415 14.44 -28.86 0.74
C ASN A 415 13.02 -29.33 0.33
N ARG A 416 12.01 -28.45 0.40
CA ARG A 416 10.63 -28.72 -0.01
C ARG A 416 10.40 -28.24 -1.44
N SER A 417 9.44 -28.86 -2.13
CA SER A 417 8.97 -28.38 -3.43
C SER A 417 8.01 -27.21 -3.26
N VAL A 418 8.55 -26.02 -2.97
CA VAL A 418 7.77 -24.78 -2.82
C VAL A 418 7.58 -24.14 -4.19
N THR A 419 6.34 -23.76 -4.53
CA THR A 419 6.08 -23.06 -5.80
C THR A 419 6.75 -21.69 -5.84
N ASP A 420 7.31 -21.33 -7.00
CA ASP A 420 7.80 -19.98 -7.27
C ASP A 420 6.72 -18.92 -7.03
N ARG A 421 7.12 -17.72 -6.55
CA ARG A 421 6.18 -16.62 -6.32
C ARG A 421 6.74 -15.27 -6.72
N LEU A 422 5.88 -14.40 -7.23
CA LEU A 422 6.17 -12.98 -7.39
C LEU A 422 6.14 -12.28 -6.03
N VAL A 423 7.19 -11.53 -5.73
CA VAL A 423 7.35 -10.72 -4.52
C VAL A 423 7.64 -9.26 -4.87
N TRP A 424 7.24 -8.37 -3.98
CA TRP A 424 7.50 -6.94 -4.12
C TRP A 424 8.88 -6.61 -3.54
N ALA A 425 9.80 -6.14 -4.38
CA ALA A 425 11.18 -5.85 -3.99
C ALA A 425 11.31 -4.66 -3.02
N GLY A 426 10.24 -3.86 -2.83
CA GLY A 426 10.26 -2.67 -1.98
C GLY A 426 10.01 -2.91 -0.49
N GLU A 427 9.70 -4.13 -0.05
CA GLU A 427 9.60 -4.50 1.37
C GLU A 427 10.38 -5.80 1.63
N GLN A 428 11.02 -5.92 2.80
CA GLN A 428 11.84 -7.09 3.14
C GLN A 428 11.04 -8.39 3.21
N ASN A 429 9.77 -8.30 3.59
CA ASN A 429 8.88 -9.46 3.66
C ASN A 429 8.28 -9.85 2.30
N GLY A 430 8.66 -9.18 1.20
CA GLY A 430 8.14 -9.43 -0.14
C GLY A 430 6.70 -8.96 -0.38
N SER A 431 6.05 -8.33 0.60
CA SER A 431 4.65 -7.89 0.46
C SER A 431 4.54 -6.54 -0.25
N PHE A 432 3.57 -6.43 -1.16
CA PHE A 432 3.25 -5.15 -1.77
C PHE A 432 2.58 -4.22 -0.76
N THR A 433 3.12 -3.02 -0.56
CA THR A 433 2.42 -1.96 0.16
C THR A 433 2.40 -0.69 -0.67
N VAL A 434 1.27 0.05 -0.62
CA VAL A 434 1.18 1.37 -1.25
C VAL A 434 2.27 2.31 -0.71
N LYS A 435 2.67 2.12 0.56
CA LYS A 435 3.73 2.91 1.20
C LYS A 435 5.12 2.65 0.59
N SER A 436 5.51 1.41 0.31
CA SER A 436 6.80 1.14 -0.36
C SER A 436 6.76 1.55 -1.83
N CYS A 437 5.65 1.29 -2.53
CA CYS A 437 5.48 1.75 -3.91
C CYS A 437 5.57 3.28 -4.02
N TYR A 438 4.87 4.02 -3.15
CA TYR A 438 4.96 5.48 -3.10
C TYR A 438 6.39 5.96 -2.83
N ARG A 439 7.11 5.34 -1.89
CA ARG A 439 8.53 5.66 -1.61
C ARG A 439 9.40 5.46 -2.84
N ARG A 440 9.20 4.38 -3.58
CA ARG A 440 9.91 4.09 -4.84
C ARG A 440 9.64 5.18 -5.90
N ILE A 441 8.38 5.60 -6.05
CA ILE A 441 8.00 6.65 -7.02
C ILE A 441 8.62 8.00 -6.65
N THR A 442 8.64 8.36 -5.36
CA THR A 442 9.19 9.65 -4.91
C THR A 442 10.71 9.68 -4.82
N GLY A 443 11.37 8.52 -4.87
CA GLY A 443 12.80 8.36 -4.65
C GLY A 443 13.23 8.60 -3.20
N ASP A 444 14.51 8.33 -2.95
CA ASP A 444 15.15 8.66 -1.68
C ASP A 444 15.45 10.17 -1.63
N ILE A 445 14.90 10.82 -0.60
CA ILE A 445 15.13 12.25 -0.36
C ILE A 445 16.11 12.35 0.79
N PHE A 446 17.26 12.96 0.54
CA PHE A 446 18.25 13.24 1.58
C PHE A 446 17.94 14.56 2.31
N PRO A 447 18.27 14.65 3.60
CA PRO A 447 18.10 15.89 4.35
C PRO A 447 18.93 17.01 3.75
N VAL A 448 18.31 18.19 3.57
CA VAL A 448 18.98 19.43 3.18
C VAL A 448 18.86 20.39 4.37
N GLY A 449 19.99 20.83 4.91
CA GLY A 449 20.06 21.64 6.14
C GLY A 449 20.21 20.77 7.39
N TRP A 450 19.57 21.19 8.49
CA TRP A 450 19.69 20.54 9.80
C TRP A 450 19.40 19.03 9.78
N VAL A 451 20.23 18.20 10.43
CA VAL A 451 20.14 16.72 10.39
C VAL A 451 19.44 16.13 11.62
N GLY A 452 19.15 16.93 12.65
CA GLY A 452 18.57 16.46 13.93
C GLY A 452 17.07 16.09 13.91
N TRP A 453 16.43 16.03 12.73
CA TRP A 453 14.98 15.80 12.59
C TRP A 453 14.48 14.51 13.26
N THR A 454 15.21 13.40 13.09
CA THR A 454 14.81 12.10 13.66
C THR A 454 14.76 12.16 15.19
N ALA A 455 15.72 12.85 15.83
CA ALA A 455 15.71 13.06 17.26
C ALA A 455 14.56 13.98 17.69
N MET A 456 14.37 15.10 16.97
CA MET A 456 13.32 16.09 17.24
C MET A 456 11.92 15.47 17.36
N TRP A 457 11.56 14.62 16.39
CA TRP A 457 10.22 14.02 16.37
C TRP A 457 10.03 12.94 17.46
N ARG A 458 11.11 12.35 17.98
CA ARG A 458 11.09 11.30 19.03
C ARG A 458 10.94 11.84 20.45
N PHE A 459 11.28 13.10 20.72
CA PHE A 459 11.15 13.67 22.07
C PHE A 459 9.72 13.57 22.62
N ASN A 460 9.55 13.32 23.91
CA ASN A 460 8.23 13.32 24.56
C ASN A 460 7.75 14.77 24.83
N LEU A 461 7.46 15.50 23.75
CA LEU A 461 6.96 16.87 23.79
C LEU A 461 5.58 16.97 23.11
N PRO A 462 4.72 17.90 23.56
CA PRO A 462 3.44 18.21 22.93
C PRO A 462 3.59 18.42 21.40
N PRO A 463 2.71 17.84 20.56
CA PRO A 463 2.80 17.95 19.10
C PRO A 463 2.86 19.41 18.59
N LYS A 464 2.16 20.33 19.25
CA LYS A 464 2.18 21.77 18.91
C LYS A 464 3.57 22.41 19.06
N MET A 465 4.36 21.98 20.04
CA MET A 465 5.74 22.47 20.23
C MET A 465 6.65 21.95 19.12
N LYS A 466 6.51 20.67 18.76
CA LYS A 466 7.27 20.07 17.65
C LYS A 466 6.95 20.74 16.31
N SER A 467 5.66 20.97 16.01
CA SER A 467 5.26 21.68 14.79
C SER A 467 5.77 23.12 14.76
N PHE A 468 5.76 23.83 15.89
CA PHE A 468 6.35 25.16 16.00
C PHE A 468 7.86 25.13 15.75
N PHE A 469 8.58 24.22 16.41
CA PHE A 469 10.03 24.13 16.29
C PHE A 469 10.47 23.71 14.89
N TRP A 470 9.66 22.89 14.21
CA TRP A 470 9.82 22.65 12.78
C TRP A 470 9.73 23.93 11.94
N GLN A 471 8.83 24.87 12.26
CA GLN A 471 8.77 26.17 11.57
C GLN A 471 10.02 27.02 11.85
N VAL A 472 10.57 26.96 13.06
CA VAL A 472 11.84 27.61 13.41
C VAL A 472 12.96 27.06 12.53
N CYS A 473 13.15 25.74 12.54
CA CYS A 473 14.24 25.07 11.84
C CYS A 473 14.14 25.14 10.31
N THR A 474 12.92 25.39 9.78
CA THR A 474 12.69 25.58 8.34
C THR A 474 12.57 27.05 7.94
N GLY A 475 12.87 28.01 8.82
CA GLY A 475 12.80 29.44 8.50
C GLY A 475 11.40 29.92 8.11
N CYS A 476 10.36 29.25 8.60
CA CYS A 476 8.94 29.53 8.30
C CYS A 476 8.24 30.30 9.41
N LEU A 477 8.97 30.71 10.45
CA LEU A 477 8.42 31.50 11.54
C LEU A 477 8.27 32.96 11.09
N PRO A 478 7.11 33.61 11.32
CA PRO A 478 6.84 34.97 10.86
C PRO A 478 7.51 36.02 11.77
N THR A 479 8.83 35.98 11.85
CA THR A 479 9.61 37.05 12.48
C THR A 479 9.62 38.30 11.60
N THR A 480 9.96 39.48 12.14
CA THR A 480 9.99 40.71 11.32
C THR A 480 10.96 40.59 10.13
N GLU A 481 12.13 39.95 10.32
CA GLU A 481 13.08 39.63 9.25
C GLU A 481 12.41 38.80 8.12
N ASN A 482 11.71 37.72 8.48
CA ASN A 482 11.09 36.81 7.52
C ASN A 482 9.85 37.42 6.84
N LEU A 483 9.10 38.26 7.55
CA LEU A 483 7.96 39.01 7.01
C LEU A 483 8.44 40.06 5.99
N ARG A 484 9.51 40.80 6.30
CA ARG A 484 10.15 41.75 5.38
C ARG A 484 10.70 41.08 4.12
N ARG A 485 11.36 39.93 4.25
CA ARG A 485 11.80 39.10 3.10
C ARG A 485 10.63 38.70 2.19
N ARG A 486 9.39 38.71 2.70
CA ARG A 486 8.16 38.42 1.96
C ARG A 486 7.40 39.67 1.52
N GLY A 487 7.99 40.86 1.67
CA GLY A 487 7.41 42.13 1.24
C GLY A 487 6.36 42.71 2.19
N VAL A 488 6.28 42.24 3.44
CA VAL A 488 5.38 42.81 4.45
C VAL A 488 6.08 43.96 5.16
N ALA A 489 5.44 45.14 5.19
CA ALA A 489 5.93 46.28 5.95
C ALA A 489 5.85 45.99 7.47
N CYS A 490 6.97 46.09 8.17
CA CYS A 490 7.09 45.86 9.60
C CYS A 490 8.06 46.89 10.20
N GLU A 491 7.82 47.31 11.44
CA GLU A 491 8.79 48.09 12.20
C GLU A 491 10.07 47.27 12.45
N ILE A 492 11.23 47.93 12.38
CA ILE A 492 12.54 47.31 12.62
C ILE A 492 12.81 47.29 14.13
N LYS A 493 11.93 46.60 14.86
CA LYS A 493 12.01 46.42 16.30
C LYS A 493 11.75 44.96 16.66
N CYS A 494 12.43 44.50 17.70
CA CYS A 494 12.17 43.18 18.25
C CYS A 494 10.85 43.17 19.03
N GLY A 495 9.90 42.31 18.66
CA GLY A 495 8.61 42.20 19.36
C GLY A 495 8.71 41.61 20.77
N LEU A 496 9.89 41.12 21.17
CA LEU A 496 10.15 40.59 22.50
C LEU A 496 10.82 41.63 23.41
N CYS A 497 12.01 42.16 23.07
CA CYS A 497 12.72 43.13 23.92
C CYS A 497 12.46 44.61 23.58
N GLY A 498 11.84 44.92 22.44
CA GLY A 498 11.61 46.30 22.01
C GLY A 498 12.84 47.04 21.48
N GLN A 499 14.00 46.39 21.39
CA GLN A 499 15.22 46.99 20.83
C GLN A 499 15.07 47.24 19.32
N ASP A 500 15.64 48.35 18.85
CA ASP A 500 15.76 48.66 17.42
C ASP A 500 16.72 47.66 16.76
N GLY A 501 16.27 47.04 15.67
CA GLY A 501 16.99 45.97 14.97
C GLY A 501 16.07 44.87 14.42
N ASP A 502 16.59 44.08 13.48
CA ASP A 502 15.82 42.98 12.88
C ASP A 502 15.59 41.83 13.87
N GLU A 503 14.32 41.40 13.99
CA GLU A 503 13.93 40.22 14.78
C GLU A 503 14.34 38.95 14.01
N SER A 504 15.64 38.62 14.05
CA SER A 504 16.12 37.34 13.53
C SER A 504 15.86 36.20 14.50
N LEU A 505 15.86 34.95 14.02
CA LEU A 505 15.71 33.78 14.90
C LEU A 505 16.81 33.74 15.98
N LEU A 506 18.04 34.09 15.59
CA LEU A 506 19.18 34.13 16.50
C LEU A 506 19.02 35.24 17.54
N HIS A 507 18.56 36.43 17.14
CA HIS A 507 18.24 37.48 18.10
C HIS A 507 17.11 37.04 19.04
N LEU A 508 15.97 36.64 18.49
CA LEU A 508 14.76 36.33 19.25
C LEU A 508 14.97 35.22 20.29
N PHE A 509 15.69 34.15 19.93
CA PHE A 509 15.86 32.99 20.81
C PHE A 509 17.17 32.95 21.56
N VAL A 510 18.20 33.73 21.20
CA VAL A 510 19.53 33.63 21.84
C VAL A 510 20.03 34.99 22.31
N LYS A 511 20.10 36.00 21.42
CA LYS A 511 20.75 37.29 21.76
C LYS A 511 19.83 38.28 22.48
N CYS A 512 18.51 38.11 22.44
CA CYS A 512 17.53 38.98 23.08
C CYS A 512 17.70 38.98 24.61
N GLN A 513 17.58 40.14 25.26
CA GLN A 513 17.73 40.25 26.71
C GLN A 513 16.79 39.31 27.48
N VAL A 514 15.51 39.26 27.09
CA VAL A 514 14.51 38.36 27.69
C VAL A 514 14.87 36.89 27.47
N ALA A 515 15.45 36.55 26.31
CA ALA A 515 15.93 35.20 26.04
C ALA A 515 17.14 34.85 26.91
N ARG A 516 18.12 35.75 27.06
CA ARG A 516 19.27 35.54 27.95
C ARG A 516 18.84 35.33 29.40
N GLU A 517 17.90 36.12 29.89
CA GLU A 517 17.30 35.95 31.23
C GLU A 517 16.59 34.60 31.37
N ALA A 518 15.84 34.17 30.35
CA ALA A 518 15.21 32.85 30.32
C ALA A 518 16.24 31.73 30.42
N TRP A 519 17.30 31.79 29.61
CA TRP A 519 18.36 30.79 29.59
C TRP A 519 19.27 30.81 30.80
N GLY A 520 19.38 31.92 31.54
CA GLY A 520 20.16 32.01 32.78
C GLY A 520 19.74 31.02 33.86
N THR A 521 18.56 30.41 33.72
CA THR A 521 18.06 29.32 34.58
C THR A 521 18.59 27.93 34.23
N VAL A 522 19.30 27.82 33.10
CA VAL A 522 19.74 26.58 32.48
C VAL A 522 21.26 26.66 32.32
N ARG A 523 22.01 25.86 33.10
CA ARG A 523 23.48 25.96 33.25
C ARG A 523 24.30 25.65 31.97
N TRP A 524 23.69 25.46 30.79
CA TRP A 524 24.35 24.91 29.60
C TRP A 524 24.62 25.92 28.46
N LEU A 525 24.30 27.22 28.63
CA LEU A 525 24.28 28.17 27.51
C LEU A 525 25.57 28.99 27.28
N GLU A 526 26.70 28.60 27.88
CA GLU A 526 28.00 29.24 27.57
C GLU A 526 28.53 28.87 26.17
N VAL A 527 27.94 27.89 25.49
CA VAL A 527 28.47 27.33 24.22
C VAL A 527 28.13 28.16 22.96
N GLY A 528 27.36 29.26 23.08
CA GLY A 528 26.61 29.78 21.93
C GLY A 528 26.88 31.18 21.40
N GLN A 529 27.78 31.99 22.00
CA GLN A 529 27.90 33.40 21.59
C GLN A 529 28.56 33.63 20.22
N LEU A 530 29.21 32.61 19.64
CA LEU A 530 29.97 32.68 18.39
C LEU A 530 29.20 32.20 17.14
N ALA A 531 27.97 31.68 17.29
CA ALA A 531 27.21 31.20 16.13
C ALA A 531 26.75 32.36 15.23
N HIS A 532 26.89 32.18 13.91
CA HIS A 532 26.50 33.15 12.89
C HIS A 532 24.99 33.15 12.65
N ASP A 533 24.35 31.98 12.76
CA ASP A 533 22.91 31.81 12.65
C ASP A 533 22.31 30.87 13.72
N PHE A 534 20.97 30.80 13.76
CA PHE A 534 20.26 29.98 14.74
C PHE A 534 20.43 28.47 14.52
N LEU A 535 20.58 28.01 13.27
CA LEU A 535 20.74 26.59 12.97
C LEU A 535 22.13 26.10 13.39
N GLU A 536 23.17 26.87 13.14
CA GLU A 536 24.54 26.61 13.61
C GLU A 536 24.56 26.53 15.15
N TRP A 537 23.93 27.51 15.82
CA TRP A 537 23.77 27.47 17.28
C TRP A 537 23.07 26.19 17.75
N LEU A 538 22.01 25.77 17.05
CA LEU A 538 21.27 24.55 17.38
C LEU A 538 22.11 23.30 17.18
N GLU A 539 22.88 23.21 16.10
CA GLU A 539 23.76 22.06 15.81
C GLU A 539 24.85 21.89 16.85
N LEU A 540 25.49 22.98 17.28
CA LEU A 540 26.48 22.96 18.35
C LEU A 540 25.88 22.41 19.65
N ASN A 541 24.69 22.90 20.01
CA ASN A 541 23.99 22.42 21.21
C ASN A 541 23.54 20.96 21.10
N PHE A 542 23.09 20.50 19.93
CA PHE A 542 22.70 19.11 19.71
C PHE A 542 23.87 18.12 19.78
N LYS A 543 25.11 18.57 19.54
CA LYS A 543 26.32 17.75 19.66
C LYS A 543 26.79 17.59 21.11
N VAL A 544 26.60 18.63 21.93
CA VAL A 544 27.15 18.68 23.30
C VAL A 544 26.12 18.23 24.35
N LEU A 545 24.85 18.55 24.16
CA LEU A 545 23.83 18.39 25.20
C LEU A 545 23.17 17.01 25.21
N LYS A 546 22.68 16.61 26.40
CA LYS A 546 21.88 15.40 26.55
C LYS A 546 20.49 15.60 25.96
N LYS A 547 19.80 14.49 25.69
CA LYS A 547 18.43 14.47 25.13
C LYS A 547 17.43 15.32 25.93
N GLU A 548 17.54 15.32 27.25
CA GLU A 548 16.63 16.06 28.14
C GLU A 548 16.83 17.58 27.99
N ASP A 549 18.07 18.02 27.89
CA ASP A 549 18.44 19.42 27.74
C ASP A 549 18.00 19.98 26.37
N ILE A 550 18.10 19.15 25.32
CA ILE A 550 17.60 19.47 23.99
C ILE A 550 16.07 19.68 24.01
N ALA A 551 15.32 18.86 24.74
CA ALA A 551 13.88 19.06 24.91
C ALA A 551 13.59 20.38 25.65
N GLY A 552 14.46 20.75 26.60
CA GLY A 552 14.49 22.06 27.25
C GLY A 552 14.60 23.21 26.25
N ILE A 553 15.55 23.16 25.31
CA ILE A 553 15.71 24.18 24.25
C ILE A 553 14.42 24.31 23.42
N ILE A 554 13.87 23.20 22.94
CA ILE A 554 12.65 23.21 22.11
C ILE A 554 11.48 23.86 22.86
N SER A 555 11.31 23.49 24.12
CA SER A 555 10.25 24.04 24.96
C SER A 555 10.47 25.53 25.25
N GLY A 556 11.69 25.94 25.58
CA GLY A 556 12.05 27.34 25.86
C GLY A 556 11.81 28.26 24.65
N CYS A 557 12.23 27.84 23.45
CA CYS A 557 11.91 28.56 22.21
C CYS A 557 10.39 28.72 22.02
N TRP A 558 9.61 27.69 22.33
CA TRP A 558 8.14 27.78 22.25
C TRP A 558 7.56 28.77 23.28
N GLY A 559 8.11 28.78 24.50
CA GLY A 559 7.75 29.72 25.56
C GLY A 559 8.04 31.17 25.16
N LEU A 560 9.25 31.45 24.68
CA LEU A 560 9.69 32.76 24.23
C LEU A 560 8.85 33.29 23.07
N TRP A 561 8.53 32.43 22.07
CA TRP A 561 7.63 32.81 20.99
C TRP A 561 6.22 33.09 21.49
N GLY A 562 5.72 32.28 22.42
CA GLY A 562 4.44 32.49 23.08
C GLY A 562 4.38 33.86 23.75
N GLU A 563 5.42 34.22 24.51
CA GLU A 563 5.51 35.51 25.20
C GLU A 563 5.62 36.68 24.23
N ARG A 564 6.47 36.58 23.20
CA ARG A 564 6.56 37.57 22.13
C ARG A 564 5.18 37.88 21.55
N ASN A 565 4.37 36.86 21.26
CA ASN A 565 3.01 37.08 20.77
C ASN A 565 2.09 37.74 21.81
N GLN A 566 2.24 37.45 23.11
CA GLN A 566 1.48 38.15 24.14
C GLN A 566 1.89 39.62 24.28
N ARG A 567 3.18 39.94 24.13
CA ARG A 567 3.69 41.32 24.13
C ARG A 567 3.11 42.13 22.96
N VAL A 568 3.22 41.58 21.76
CA VAL A 568 2.75 42.23 20.53
C VAL A 568 1.23 42.44 20.52
N TRP A 569 0.43 41.44 20.96
CA TRP A 569 -1.02 41.47 20.78
C TRP A 569 -1.84 41.78 22.04
N LYS A 570 -1.26 41.63 23.24
CA LYS A 570 -1.98 41.77 24.52
C LYS A 570 -1.26 42.63 25.55
N MET A 571 -0.15 43.28 25.18
CA MET A 571 0.67 44.15 26.05
C MET A 571 1.05 43.53 27.40
N ARG A 572 1.23 42.20 27.45
CA ARG A 572 1.67 41.48 28.65
C ARG A 572 3.18 41.32 28.63
N ASN A 573 3.86 41.62 29.75
CA ASN A 573 5.31 41.57 29.87
C ASN A 573 5.78 40.66 31.02
N LEU A 574 5.96 39.35 30.78
CA LEU A 574 6.63 38.44 31.72
C LEU A 574 8.14 38.50 31.58
N SER A 575 8.89 38.39 32.68
CA SER A 575 10.36 38.26 32.64
C SER A 575 10.80 36.93 32.03
N GLY A 576 12.04 36.84 31.55
CA GLY A 576 12.57 35.61 30.94
C GLY A 576 12.43 34.38 31.87
N LEU A 577 12.72 34.56 33.15
CA LEU A 577 12.56 33.55 34.20
C LEU A 577 11.11 33.05 34.31
N GLN A 578 10.14 33.95 34.33
CA GLN A 578 8.71 33.61 34.43
C GLN A 578 8.24 32.82 33.20
N VAL A 579 8.74 33.17 32.01
CA VAL A 579 8.44 32.44 30.76
C VAL A 579 8.92 30.99 30.85
N MET A 580 10.14 30.77 31.35
CA MET A 580 10.71 29.42 31.47
C MET A 580 10.00 28.57 32.53
N LEU A 581 9.69 29.13 33.70
CA LEU A 581 8.96 28.42 34.74
C LEU A 581 7.58 27.97 34.25
N LYS A 582 6.85 28.86 33.58
CA LYS A 582 5.54 28.55 32.98
C LYS A 582 5.64 27.44 31.93
N THR A 583 6.67 27.51 31.08
CA THR A 583 6.90 26.54 30.01
C THR A 583 7.28 25.17 30.57
N ARG A 584 8.17 25.13 31.57
CA ARG A 584 8.58 23.91 32.26
C ARG A 584 7.39 23.25 32.95
N SER A 585 6.61 24.02 33.70
CA SER A 585 5.37 23.53 34.33
C SER A 585 4.43 22.87 33.31
N TYR A 586 4.27 23.48 32.14
CA TYR A 586 3.45 22.90 31.06
C TYR A 586 4.00 21.57 30.51
N VAL A 587 5.32 21.46 30.32
CA VAL A 587 5.98 20.22 29.87
C VAL A 587 5.89 19.13 30.94
N ASP A 588 6.11 19.48 32.21
CA ASP A 588 6.03 18.54 33.33
C ASP A 588 4.62 17.95 33.47
N SER A 589 3.58 18.79 33.35
CA SER A 589 2.19 18.32 33.31
C SER A 589 1.94 17.38 32.13
N TRP A 590 2.50 17.67 30.95
CA TRP A 590 2.37 16.79 29.78
C TRP A 590 3.02 15.43 30.01
N VAL A 591 4.26 15.40 30.53
CA VAL A 591 5.00 14.16 30.78
C VAL A 591 4.28 13.29 31.81
N LYS A 592 3.76 13.88 32.89
CA LYS A 592 2.99 13.17 33.93
C LYS A 592 1.78 12.44 33.35
N VAL A 593 1.05 13.06 32.42
CA VAL A 593 -0.14 12.47 31.78
C VAL A 593 0.21 11.33 30.82
N GLN A 594 1.44 11.27 30.30
CA GLN A 594 1.87 10.26 29.33
C GLN A 594 2.50 9.02 29.97
N GLN A 595 2.73 8.99 31.29
CA GLN A 595 3.23 7.78 31.96
C GLN A 595 2.12 6.71 31.98
N PRO A 596 2.34 5.52 31.39
CA PRO A 596 1.37 4.45 31.47
C PRO A 596 1.24 3.98 32.92
N THR A 597 0.02 3.77 33.42
CA THR A 597 -0.25 3.04 34.65
C THR A 597 0.36 1.63 34.53
N SER A 598 1.53 1.44 35.12
CA SER A 598 2.46 0.34 34.82
C SER A 598 2.14 -0.95 35.59
N LEU A 599 0.96 -1.55 35.40
CA LEU A 599 0.60 -2.78 36.14
C LEU A 599 0.56 -4.10 35.36
N LEU A 600 0.77 -4.15 34.03
CA LEU A 600 0.47 -5.41 33.30
C LEU A 600 1.45 -5.88 32.20
N ARG A 601 2.62 -5.26 32.00
CA ARG A 601 3.49 -5.61 30.84
C ARG A 601 4.83 -6.30 31.12
N SER A 602 5.15 -6.64 32.37
CA SER A 602 6.49 -7.17 32.71
C SER A 602 6.63 -8.70 32.74
N LYS A 603 5.60 -9.50 32.41
CA LYS A 603 5.67 -10.97 32.58
C LYS A 603 6.02 -11.81 31.34
N LEU A 604 6.25 -11.24 30.15
CA LEU A 604 6.45 -12.05 28.93
C LEU A 604 7.90 -12.20 28.44
N THR A 605 8.89 -11.58 29.07
CA THR A 605 10.30 -11.67 28.60
C THR A 605 11.31 -11.59 29.74
N ALA A 606 11.23 -12.51 30.71
CA ALA A 606 12.39 -12.78 31.55
C ALA A 606 13.34 -13.70 30.77
N SER A 607 14.17 -13.12 29.90
CA SER A 607 15.23 -13.88 29.21
C SER A 607 16.22 -14.39 30.25
N ALA A 608 16.41 -15.70 30.33
CA ALA A 608 17.39 -16.31 31.22
C ALA A 608 18.79 -15.77 30.90
N ILE A 609 19.53 -15.36 31.94
CA ILE A 609 20.91 -14.84 31.83
C ILE A 609 21.93 -15.99 31.79
N HIS A 610 21.57 -17.13 32.37
CA HIS A 610 22.36 -18.35 32.45
C HIS A 610 21.59 -19.53 31.85
N TRP A 611 22.31 -20.49 31.28
CA TRP A 611 21.72 -21.72 30.76
C TRP A 611 21.05 -22.52 31.88
N GLN A 612 19.87 -23.08 31.60
CA GLN A 612 19.09 -23.87 32.55
C GLN A 612 18.84 -25.28 32.01
N ARG A 613 18.86 -26.28 32.89
CA ARG A 613 18.58 -27.68 32.53
C ARG A 613 17.15 -27.83 32.00
N PRO A 614 16.91 -28.67 30.98
CA PRO A 614 15.56 -29.00 30.56
C PRO A 614 14.83 -29.86 31.59
N GLY A 615 13.51 -29.99 31.44
CA GLY A 615 12.70 -30.90 32.27
C GLY A 615 13.16 -32.37 32.14
N ALA A 616 12.83 -33.21 33.13
CA ALA A 616 13.21 -34.62 33.14
C ALA A 616 12.79 -35.34 31.85
N GLY A 617 13.71 -36.11 31.25
CA GLY A 617 13.48 -36.87 30.01
C GLY A 617 13.54 -36.05 28.72
N ARG A 618 13.77 -34.73 28.80
CA ARG A 618 13.94 -33.84 27.63
C ARG A 618 15.41 -33.57 27.35
N ARG A 619 15.73 -33.28 26.09
CA ARG A 619 17.06 -32.86 25.64
C ARG A 619 17.02 -31.40 25.24
N LYS A 620 18.01 -30.63 25.65
CA LYS A 620 18.15 -29.22 25.32
C LYS A 620 19.20 -29.01 24.25
N VAL A 621 18.84 -28.27 23.21
CA VAL A 621 19.64 -28.02 22.03
C VAL A 621 19.88 -26.53 21.91
N ASN A 622 21.14 -26.12 22.07
CA ASN A 622 21.58 -24.75 21.82
C ASN A 622 22.08 -24.65 20.38
N VAL A 623 21.58 -23.68 19.61
CA VAL A 623 21.92 -23.50 18.19
C VAL A 623 22.42 -22.07 17.96
N ASP A 624 23.39 -21.93 17.07
CA ASP A 624 23.95 -20.63 16.66
C ASP A 624 24.41 -20.68 15.20
N ALA A 625 24.48 -19.52 14.56
CA ALA A 625 25.05 -19.37 13.23
C ALA A 625 26.12 -18.27 13.18
N SER A 626 27.20 -18.54 12.45
CA SER A 626 28.25 -17.56 12.16
C SER A 626 28.22 -17.17 10.68
N THR A 627 28.45 -15.89 10.40
CA THR A 627 28.57 -15.36 9.04
C THR A 627 29.98 -14.85 8.86
N GLY A 628 30.74 -15.46 7.94
CA GLY A 628 32.16 -15.15 7.71
C GLY A 628 32.48 -15.11 6.22
N GLY A 629 32.45 -13.91 5.63
CA GLY A 629 32.77 -13.75 4.21
C GLY A 629 31.81 -14.51 3.29
N GLU A 630 32.30 -15.51 2.56
CA GLU A 630 31.54 -16.36 1.61
C GLU A 630 31.04 -17.67 2.18
N ARG A 631 31.32 -17.95 3.47
CA ARG A 631 30.89 -19.16 4.16
C ARG A 631 30.07 -18.79 5.39
N CYS A 632 29.08 -19.62 5.67
CA CYS A 632 28.34 -19.61 6.92
C CYS A 632 28.67 -20.88 7.70
N GLY A 633 28.82 -20.74 9.01
CA GLY A 633 29.01 -21.88 9.91
C GLY A 633 27.80 -22.05 10.80
N PHE A 634 27.33 -23.28 10.96
CA PHE A 634 26.22 -23.62 11.84
C PHE A 634 26.73 -24.52 12.95
N GLY A 635 26.31 -24.26 14.19
CA GLY A 635 26.74 -25.03 15.34
C GLY A 635 25.58 -25.36 16.27
N TRP A 636 25.56 -26.59 16.78
CA TRP A 636 24.59 -27.00 17.80
C TRP A 636 25.22 -27.86 18.90
N VAL A 637 24.67 -27.75 20.10
CA VAL A 637 25.08 -28.51 21.29
C VAL A 637 23.86 -29.10 21.95
N VAL A 638 23.91 -30.39 22.26
CA VAL A 638 22.83 -31.14 22.91
C VAL A 638 23.23 -31.60 24.29
N ARG A 639 22.37 -31.31 25.27
CA ARG A 639 22.53 -31.71 26.68
C ARG A 639 21.27 -32.38 27.21
N ASP A 640 21.42 -33.27 28.17
CA ASP A 640 20.31 -33.94 28.86
C ASP A 640 19.74 -33.11 30.03
N SER A 641 18.76 -33.68 30.74
CA SER A 641 18.15 -33.09 31.95
C SER A 641 19.09 -33.00 33.15
N TYR A 642 20.22 -33.73 33.15
CA TYR A 642 21.27 -33.62 34.16
C TYR A 642 22.31 -32.55 33.80
N GLY A 643 22.24 -31.98 32.59
CA GLY A 643 23.19 -31.00 32.06
C GLY A 643 24.44 -31.64 31.45
N ILE A 644 24.43 -32.96 31.25
CA ILE A 644 25.53 -33.71 30.64
C ILE A 644 25.51 -33.49 29.12
N PHE A 645 26.70 -33.29 28.55
CA PHE A 645 26.88 -33.20 27.10
C PHE A 645 26.59 -34.57 26.46
N LEU A 646 25.61 -34.60 25.56
CA LEU A 646 25.27 -35.81 24.80
C LEU A 646 25.96 -35.80 23.44
N ALA A 647 25.81 -34.69 22.72
CA ALA A 647 26.36 -34.54 21.39
C ALA A 647 26.56 -33.06 21.04
N GLY A 648 27.41 -32.81 20.06
CA GLY A 648 27.58 -31.51 19.44
C GLY A 648 27.89 -31.70 17.97
N GLY A 649 27.49 -30.74 17.15
CA GLY A 649 27.75 -30.79 15.72
C GLY A 649 28.00 -29.42 15.15
N CYS A 650 28.77 -29.38 14.08
CA CYS A 650 28.95 -28.19 13.29
C CYS A 650 29.06 -28.54 11.81
N THR A 651 28.56 -27.66 10.96
CA THR A 651 28.58 -27.81 9.51
C THR A 651 28.71 -26.45 8.84
N SER A 652 29.22 -26.41 7.61
CA SER A 652 29.39 -25.18 6.84
C SER A 652 28.46 -25.15 5.63
N GLY A 653 28.01 -23.95 5.26
CA GLY A 653 27.31 -23.67 4.02
C GLY A 653 28.09 -22.67 3.17
N SER A 654 27.91 -22.75 1.85
CA SER A 654 28.39 -21.75 0.91
C SER A 654 27.32 -20.67 0.67
N GLY A 655 27.74 -19.41 0.62
CA GLY A 655 26.87 -18.27 0.30
C GLY A 655 26.84 -17.18 1.38
N LYS A 656 26.44 -15.97 0.97
CA LYS A 656 26.32 -14.80 1.85
C LYS A 656 24.86 -14.56 2.24
N PHE A 657 24.45 -15.06 3.40
CA PHE A 657 23.10 -14.93 3.92
C PHE A 657 22.95 -13.76 4.89
N THR A 658 21.73 -13.26 5.06
CA THR A 658 21.45 -12.31 6.14
C THR A 658 21.61 -12.99 7.50
N PRO A 659 21.88 -12.25 8.60
CA PRO A 659 21.97 -12.84 9.93
C PRO A 659 20.73 -13.67 10.31
N LEU A 660 19.53 -13.20 9.95
CA LEU A 660 18.29 -13.93 10.22
C LEU A 660 18.20 -15.25 9.43
N GLU A 661 18.55 -15.24 8.14
CA GLU A 661 18.55 -16.45 7.31
C GLU A 661 19.59 -17.46 7.80
N ALA A 662 20.79 -17.00 8.17
CA ALA A 662 21.83 -17.86 8.71
C ALA A 662 21.39 -18.55 10.01
N GLU A 663 20.77 -17.81 10.94
CA GLU A 663 20.22 -18.38 12.18
C GLU A 663 19.14 -19.43 11.91
N LEU A 664 18.21 -19.14 10.99
CA LEU A 664 17.17 -20.09 10.59
C LEU A 664 17.74 -21.34 9.91
N MET A 665 18.74 -21.18 9.04
CA MET A 665 19.45 -22.31 8.43
C MET A 665 20.14 -23.14 9.50
N GLY A 666 20.82 -22.52 10.48
CA GLY A 666 21.44 -23.23 11.59
C GLY A 666 20.45 -24.07 12.39
N VAL A 667 19.27 -23.52 12.69
CA VAL A 667 18.17 -24.27 13.32
C VAL A 667 17.72 -25.43 12.44
N ARG A 668 17.51 -25.20 11.13
CA ARG A 668 17.09 -26.24 10.18
C ARG A 668 18.08 -27.41 10.10
N GLU A 669 19.38 -27.12 10.05
CA GLU A 669 20.43 -28.15 10.01
C GLU A 669 20.48 -28.94 11.33
N ALA A 670 20.40 -28.25 12.48
CA ALA A 670 20.37 -28.91 13.79
C ALA A 670 19.16 -29.85 13.92
N LEU A 671 17.97 -29.42 13.48
CA LEU A 671 16.76 -30.27 13.50
C LEU A 671 16.86 -31.45 12.52
N SER A 672 17.41 -31.24 11.33
CA SER A 672 17.61 -32.33 10.35
C SER A 672 18.53 -33.41 10.93
N TRP A 673 19.59 -32.99 11.62
CA TRP A 673 20.48 -33.91 12.33
C TRP A 673 19.78 -34.64 13.48
N LEU A 674 19.01 -33.93 14.31
CA LEU A 674 18.24 -34.53 15.43
C LEU A 674 17.20 -35.54 14.96
N LYS A 675 16.53 -35.26 13.83
CA LYS A 675 15.59 -36.18 13.18
C LYS A 675 16.30 -37.49 12.81
N ALA A 676 17.52 -37.42 12.26
CA ALA A 676 18.30 -38.61 11.93
C ALA A 676 18.68 -39.44 13.16
N GLN A 677 18.81 -38.82 14.35
CA GLN A 677 19.07 -39.51 15.62
C GLN A 677 17.81 -40.07 16.30
N GLN A 678 16.61 -39.83 15.75
CA GLN A 678 15.32 -40.25 16.32
C GLN A 678 15.09 -39.76 17.76
N TRP A 679 15.39 -38.48 18.04
CA TRP A 679 15.17 -37.89 19.37
C TRP A 679 13.92 -37.02 19.41
N ASP A 680 12.91 -37.40 20.20
CA ASP A 680 11.55 -36.84 20.12
C ASP A 680 11.20 -35.66 21.05
N PHE A 681 11.87 -35.55 22.21
CA PHE A 681 11.54 -34.57 23.26
C PHE A 681 12.63 -33.50 23.37
N ILE A 682 12.47 -32.41 22.62
CA ILE A 682 13.52 -31.41 22.35
C ILE A 682 13.13 -30.00 22.82
N ASP A 683 14.05 -29.33 23.52
CA ASP A 683 13.99 -27.89 23.82
C ASP A 683 15.06 -27.15 23.03
N VAL A 684 14.68 -26.36 22.02
CA VAL A 684 15.59 -25.59 21.17
C VAL A 684 15.76 -24.17 21.72
N GLU A 685 17.01 -23.76 21.91
CA GLU A 685 17.42 -22.42 22.36
C GLU A 685 18.31 -21.74 21.31
N SER A 686 17.97 -20.50 20.95
CA SER A 686 18.79 -19.61 20.10
C SER A 686 18.91 -18.24 20.76
N ASP A 687 19.99 -17.52 20.48
CA ASP A 687 20.17 -16.14 20.91
C ASP A 687 19.55 -15.11 19.94
N SER A 688 19.00 -15.57 18.81
CA SER A 688 18.31 -14.74 17.83
C SER A 688 16.81 -14.67 18.11
N LEU A 689 16.38 -13.62 18.82
CA LEU A 689 14.96 -13.37 19.07
C LEU A 689 14.15 -13.28 17.77
N LEU A 690 14.74 -12.71 16.71
CA LEU A 690 14.09 -12.59 15.41
C LEU A 690 13.84 -13.96 14.75
N ALA A 691 14.78 -14.90 14.85
CA ALA A 691 14.60 -16.25 14.31
C ALA A 691 13.48 -17.00 15.05
N ILE A 692 13.47 -16.95 16.38
CA ILE A 692 12.41 -17.56 17.20
C ILE A 692 11.04 -16.95 16.87
N GLN A 693 10.98 -15.62 16.75
CA GLN A 693 9.75 -14.93 16.36
C GLN A 693 9.28 -15.34 14.96
N GLU A 694 10.19 -15.47 14.00
CA GLU A 694 9.84 -15.85 12.61
C GLU A 694 9.36 -17.30 12.51
N ILE A 695 9.96 -18.23 13.26
CA ILE A 695 9.50 -19.64 13.35
C ILE A 695 8.07 -19.72 13.93
N GLN A 696 7.82 -18.95 14.99
CA GLN A 696 6.51 -18.88 15.66
C GLN A 696 5.47 -18.10 14.84
N ARG A 697 5.93 -17.26 13.91
CA ARG A 697 5.06 -16.47 13.03
C ARG A 697 4.46 -17.36 11.94
N GLY A 698 3.29 -16.96 11.45
CA GLY A 698 2.67 -17.57 10.27
C GLY A 698 3.47 -17.34 8.99
N SER A 699 2.93 -17.76 7.85
CA SER A 699 3.58 -17.70 6.53
C SER A 699 4.07 -16.28 6.15
N SER A 700 5.31 -16.18 5.67
CA SER A 700 5.91 -14.96 5.10
C SER A 700 6.32 -15.19 3.65
N LEU A 701 6.29 -14.13 2.82
CA LEU A 701 6.74 -14.22 1.43
C LEU A 701 8.25 -14.07 1.28
N SER A 702 9.01 -13.78 2.35
CA SER A 702 10.48 -13.71 2.30
C SER A 702 11.14 -15.10 2.22
N TYR A 703 12.44 -15.12 1.90
CA TYR A 703 13.27 -16.31 2.01
C TYR A 703 13.40 -16.81 3.46
N SER A 704 13.48 -15.90 4.44
CA SER A 704 13.36 -16.25 5.87
C SER A 704 12.04 -16.98 6.19
N GLY A 705 10.95 -16.61 5.52
CA GLY A 705 9.66 -17.26 5.64
C GLY A 705 9.67 -18.70 5.14
N ILE A 706 10.33 -18.97 4.01
CA ILE A 706 10.50 -20.34 3.48
C ILE A 706 11.30 -21.18 4.47
N LEU A 707 12.42 -20.66 4.97
CA LEU A 707 13.24 -21.36 5.96
C LEU A 707 12.46 -21.65 7.25
N ALA A 708 11.68 -20.70 7.73
CA ALA A 708 10.80 -20.90 8.90
C ALA A 708 9.72 -21.97 8.63
N GLU A 709 9.17 -22.04 7.43
CA GLU A 709 8.26 -23.12 7.04
C GLU A 709 8.96 -24.49 6.94
N ASP A 710 10.19 -24.55 6.43
CA ASP A 710 11.00 -25.78 6.42
C ASP A 710 11.23 -26.28 7.86
N ILE A 711 11.55 -25.37 8.78
CA ILE A 711 11.70 -25.68 10.21
C ILE A 711 10.37 -26.21 10.79
N ARG A 712 9.24 -25.57 10.48
CA ARG A 712 7.92 -26.00 10.95
C ARG A 712 7.51 -27.38 10.41
N ASP A 713 7.90 -27.70 9.18
CA ASP A 713 7.71 -29.04 8.61
C ASP A 713 8.61 -30.07 9.31
N LEU A 714 9.87 -29.72 9.60
CA LEU A 714 10.75 -30.59 10.41
C LEU A 714 10.17 -30.82 11.81
N MET A 715 9.57 -29.81 12.45
CA MET A 715 8.96 -29.91 13.76
C MET A 715 7.88 -31.01 13.85
N THR A 716 7.16 -31.32 12.76
CA THR A 716 6.12 -32.36 12.78
C THR A 716 6.68 -33.78 12.90
N ASN A 717 8.00 -33.94 12.75
CA ASN A 717 8.68 -35.24 12.91
C ASN A 717 9.04 -35.53 14.37
N PHE A 718 8.78 -34.60 15.29
CA PHE A 718 9.10 -34.74 16.72
C PHE A 718 7.82 -34.83 17.55
N VAL A 719 7.78 -35.71 18.56
CA VAL A 719 6.63 -35.80 19.48
C VAL A 719 6.43 -34.50 20.26
N SER A 720 7.52 -33.87 20.70
CA SER A 720 7.44 -32.62 21.48
C SER A 720 8.67 -31.74 21.28
N ILE A 721 8.46 -30.60 20.63
CA ILE A 721 9.50 -29.59 20.39
C ILE A 721 9.06 -28.20 20.85
N ILE A 722 9.95 -27.49 21.57
CA ILE A 722 9.69 -26.14 22.09
C ILE A 722 10.86 -25.23 21.70
N PHE A 723 10.54 -23.97 21.36
CA PHE A 723 11.52 -22.94 21.00
C PHE A 723 11.55 -21.83 22.04
N SER A 724 12.74 -21.43 22.47
CA SER A 724 12.93 -20.32 23.40
C SER A 724 14.14 -19.45 23.05
N HIS A 725 14.08 -18.19 23.46
CA HIS A 725 15.17 -17.23 23.29
C HIS A 725 16.02 -17.15 24.56
N VAL A 726 17.34 -17.16 24.39
CA VAL A 726 18.32 -16.98 25.47
C VAL A 726 19.28 -15.83 25.16
N ARG A 727 19.95 -15.28 26.18
CA ARG A 727 21.02 -14.32 25.90
C ARG A 727 22.25 -15.04 25.35
N ARG A 728 23.04 -14.37 24.52
CA ARG A 728 24.32 -14.87 23.98
C ARG A 728 25.30 -15.40 25.04
N SER A 729 25.24 -14.89 26.28
CA SER A 729 26.02 -15.42 27.41
C SER A 729 25.71 -16.88 27.74
N ALA A 730 24.47 -17.31 27.52
CA ALA A 730 24.01 -18.68 27.74
C ALA A 730 24.19 -19.59 26.50
N ASN A 731 24.47 -19.01 25.32
CA ASN A 731 24.61 -19.74 24.04
C ASN A 731 26.07 -19.91 23.57
N ARG A 732 27.06 -19.66 24.44
CA ARG A 732 28.49 -19.60 24.06
C ARG A 732 29.03 -20.85 23.35
N ALA A 733 28.59 -22.03 23.77
CA ALA A 733 29.10 -23.29 23.22
C ALA A 733 28.65 -23.51 21.76
N ALA A 734 27.38 -23.24 21.45
CA ALA A 734 26.89 -23.28 20.08
C ALA A 734 27.56 -22.21 19.22
N HIS A 735 27.77 -21.00 19.78
CA HIS A 735 28.49 -19.92 19.11
C HIS A 735 29.95 -20.28 18.74
N ALA A 736 30.67 -20.95 19.65
CA ALA A 736 32.04 -21.40 19.39
C ALA A 736 32.08 -22.43 18.25
N LEU A 737 31.16 -23.40 18.25
CA LEU A 737 31.03 -24.39 17.17
C LEU A 737 30.66 -23.77 15.84
N ALA A 738 29.71 -22.83 15.81
CA ALA A 738 29.31 -22.12 14.60
C ALA A 738 30.49 -21.33 14.01
N LYS A 739 31.30 -20.68 14.86
CA LYS A 739 32.49 -19.94 14.43
C LYS A 739 33.59 -20.87 13.93
N ALA A 740 33.80 -22.03 14.58
CA ALA A 740 34.75 -23.04 14.14
C ALA A 740 34.37 -23.61 12.77
N ALA A 741 33.09 -23.92 12.56
CA ALA A 741 32.59 -24.40 11.27
C ALA A 741 32.83 -23.43 10.11
N GLY A 742 32.79 -22.11 10.35
CA GLY A 742 33.10 -21.12 9.31
C GLY A 742 34.53 -21.24 8.75
N SER A 743 35.44 -21.87 9.49
CA SER A 743 36.84 -22.09 9.10
C SER A 743 37.13 -23.53 8.64
N LEU A 744 36.18 -24.45 8.80
CA LEU A 744 36.36 -25.89 8.50
C LEU A 744 35.76 -26.23 7.12
N SER A 745 36.36 -27.18 6.41
CA SER A 745 35.83 -27.68 5.12
C SER A 745 34.67 -28.64 5.28
N ASP A 746 34.66 -29.42 6.36
CA ASP A 746 33.79 -30.59 6.53
C ASP A 746 32.87 -30.47 7.76
N SER A 747 31.78 -31.24 7.76
CA SER A 747 30.89 -31.38 8.90
C SER A 747 31.53 -32.24 9.99
N HIS A 748 31.50 -31.78 11.24
CA HIS A 748 32.03 -32.52 12.38
C HIS A 748 30.95 -32.76 13.42
N VAL A 749 30.96 -33.96 14.01
CA VAL A 749 30.01 -34.37 15.06
C VAL A 749 30.79 -35.04 16.18
N TRP A 750 30.44 -34.70 17.42
CA TRP A 750 31.02 -35.26 18.63
C TRP A 750 29.91 -35.89 19.46
N PHE A 751 30.20 -37.06 20.05
CA PHE A 751 29.29 -37.76 20.96
C PHE A 751 29.99 -38.00 22.29
N PHE A 752 29.27 -37.81 23.40
CA PHE A 752 29.67 -38.08 24.79
C PHE A 752 30.90 -37.31 25.31
N THR A 753 31.80 -36.85 24.45
CA THR A 753 32.97 -36.02 24.78
C THR A 753 32.87 -34.70 24.04
N SER A 754 32.89 -33.59 24.77
CA SER A 754 32.83 -32.25 24.17
C SER A 754 34.15 -31.91 23.46
N PRO A 755 34.09 -31.18 22.34
CA PRO A 755 35.30 -30.65 21.70
C PRO A 755 36.07 -29.70 22.63
N PRO A 756 37.39 -29.51 22.41
CA PRO A 756 38.29 -28.84 23.34
C PRO A 756 38.16 -27.30 23.42
N PHE A 757 37.20 -26.68 22.73
CA PHE A 757 37.10 -25.23 22.54
C PHE A 757 35.78 -24.62 23.01
#